data_AF-A0A850HHT8-F1
#
_entry.id   AF-A0A850HHT8-F1
#
_cell.length_a   1.000
_cell.length_b   1.000
_cell.length_c   1.000
_cell.angle_alpha   90.00
_cell.angle_beta   90.00
_cell.angle_gamma   90.00
#
_symmetry.space_group_name_H-M   'P 1'
#
loop_
_entity.id
_entity.type
_entity.pdbx_description
1 polymer ?
#
loop_
_entity_poly.entity_id
_entity_poly.type
_entity_poly.pdbx_seq_one_letter_code
_entity_poly.pdbx_strand_id
1 'polypeptide(L)'
;MSRKDKGKLSIFLGYAAGVGKTYEMLETAHSLKKEGVDVVAGYIEPHDRPQTSAKMEGLEILPYQKVEYKGIKLREMDLDAVLIRHPQVVLVDELAHTNTPGMRHQKRYEDIEEILNAGIDVYTTVNIQHLESLNDVVGKVSGIHVRETIPDEIFDLADQVKLIDIEPDELIGRMKEGKIYKAAQAERALQNFFARNKLILLREIALRRMVDRVNRLAVREQEKDRSRIRKEQYQGEHILTCISPSPSCSRVIRSASRLAYAFQANLTAIYVETPQLQSGDESVRRWRDENIRLAKALGAKIITVFGEDVAYQIAEYARVSGVSKIVLGRTNHRIWLGQKKGTLTDQISEHIPDMDIYIIPDGGRQKESHGKCKDRFGRGVGSSLVRTSGAPTESLGWELIKEVGILAGATLIGMGMRQYGFLDADIIMIYLLGILILSLWTSRRFVSVSAALASVLLFDLLFVDPLYSFAIHLKGYTATFLIMLLFSLIISTIISTGRKQARESTKQMYRTQLLLDNSRRMRRVDTVKGLLLELSGQILKLMDLPVVFFTIQEEKMAGPWLFPRTGMTKEELRKMVDDQERAVAEWVAANGKRAGCCTHTLPGAKAMYLPIKTSDKTYAVMGIVLEERREIPAFEYGLLTAMVNEAALVFARILKEKEK
;
A
#
# COMPACT_ATOMS: atom_id res chain seq x y z
N MET A 1 -32.49 -26.51 -9.27
CA MET A 1 -32.49 -26.27 -10.72
C MET A 1 -31.12 -25.80 -11.15
N SER A 2 -30.60 -26.31 -12.27
CA SER A 2 -29.33 -25.80 -12.80
C SER A 2 -29.54 -24.38 -13.33
N ARG A 3 -28.49 -23.55 -13.44
CA ARG A 3 -28.60 -22.19 -14.01
C ARG A 3 -29.11 -22.18 -15.47
N LYS A 4 -29.15 -23.35 -16.15
CA LYS A 4 -29.72 -23.49 -17.49
C LYS A 4 -31.25 -23.54 -17.52
N ASP A 5 -31.89 -23.81 -16.39
CA ASP A 5 -33.35 -24.00 -16.31
C ASP A 5 -34.08 -22.74 -15.77
N LYS A 6 -33.35 -21.69 -15.41
CA LYS A 6 -33.93 -20.40 -15.00
C LYS A 6 -34.05 -19.46 -16.20
N GLY A 7 -35.10 -18.65 -16.21
CA GLY A 7 -35.27 -17.55 -17.15
C GLY A 7 -34.20 -16.47 -16.96
N LYS A 8 -34.05 -15.62 -17.97
CA LYS A 8 -33.05 -14.55 -18.04
C LYS A 8 -33.64 -13.21 -17.67
N LEU A 9 -32.88 -12.41 -16.92
CA LEU A 9 -33.26 -11.06 -16.53
C LEU A 9 -32.54 -10.01 -17.40
N SER A 10 -33.33 -9.18 -18.08
CA SER A 10 -32.87 -8.06 -18.88
C SER A 10 -33.35 -6.74 -18.28
N ILE A 11 -32.41 -5.90 -17.83
CA ILE A 11 -32.70 -4.62 -17.17
C ILE A 11 -32.40 -3.45 -18.11
N PHE A 12 -33.39 -2.58 -18.32
CA PHE A 12 -33.25 -1.30 -18.99
C PHE A 12 -32.97 -0.23 -17.93
N LEU A 13 -31.69 0.14 -17.77
CA LEU A 13 -31.23 1.10 -16.78
C LEU A 13 -31.27 2.52 -17.35
N GLY A 14 -31.80 3.48 -16.57
CA GLY A 14 -31.70 4.90 -16.89
C GLY A 14 -31.18 5.72 -15.72
N TYR A 15 -30.55 6.86 -16.00
CA TYR A 15 -30.09 7.76 -14.93
C TYR A 15 -31.20 8.65 -14.36
N ALA A 16 -32.32 8.79 -15.09
CA ALA A 16 -33.47 9.59 -14.69
C ALA A 16 -34.78 9.09 -15.34
N ALA A 17 -35.92 9.55 -14.83
CA ALA A 17 -37.20 9.36 -15.50
C ALA A 17 -37.23 10.15 -16.83
N GLY A 18 -37.91 9.62 -17.85
CA GLY A 18 -38.06 10.29 -19.15
C GLY A 18 -36.94 10.04 -20.17
N VAL A 19 -35.85 9.34 -19.79
CA VAL A 19 -34.78 8.96 -20.74
C VAL A 19 -35.21 7.95 -21.81
N GLY A 20 -36.38 7.31 -21.65
CA GLY A 20 -36.95 6.40 -22.65
C GLY A 20 -36.90 4.90 -22.31
N LYS A 21 -36.63 4.52 -21.06
CA LYS A 21 -36.52 3.10 -20.64
C LYS A 21 -37.68 2.22 -21.10
N THR A 22 -38.92 2.59 -20.76
CA THR A 22 -40.13 1.85 -21.14
C THR A 22 -40.34 1.83 -22.67
N TYR A 23 -40.01 2.93 -23.35
CA TYR A 23 -40.10 3.00 -24.80
C TYR A 23 -39.14 1.99 -25.46
N GLU A 24 -37.89 1.97 -25.03
CA GLU A 24 -36.88 1.05 -25.55
C GLU A 24 -37.21 -0.43 -25.22
N MET A 25 -37.74 -0.67 -24.02
CA MET A 25 -38.21 -2.01 -23.63
C MET A 25 -39.32 -2.50 -24.57
N LEU A 26 -40.30 -1.65 -24.89
CA LEU A 26 -41.38 -1.97 -25.83
C LEU A 26 -40.88 -2.13 -27.28
N GLU A 27 -39.94 -1.30 -27.73
CA GLU A 27 -39.31 -1.47 -29.06
C GLU A 27 -38.56 -2.80 -29.18
N THR A 28 -37.86 -3.19 -28.11
CA THR A 28 -37.17 -4.49 -28.06
C THR A 28 -38.18 -5.64 -28.06
N ALA A 29 -39.29 -5.50 -27.34
CA ALA A 29 -40.39 -6.47 -27.32
C ALA A 29 -41.02 -6.66 -28.71
N HIS A 30 -41.25 -5.57 -29.46
CA HIS A 30 -41.75 -5.65 -30.84
C HIS A 30 -40.77 -6.36 -31.77
N SER A 31 -39.47 -6.14 -31.61
CA SER A 31 -38.45 -6.84 -32.39
C SER A 31 -38.48 -8.35 -32.13
N LEU A 32 -38.55 -8.75 -30.85
CA LEU A 32 -38.69 -10.16 -30.46
C LEU A 32 -39.97 -10.80 -31.00
N LYS A 33 -41.09 -10.09 -30.93
CA LYS A 33 -42.37 -10.58 -31.47
C LYS A 33 -42.32 -10.77 -32.99
N LYS A 34 -41.62 -9.91 -33.73
CA LYS A 34 -41.39 -10.06 -35.18
C LYS A 34 -40.52 -11.28 -35.51
N GLU A 35 -39.60 -11.64 -34.61
CA GLU A 35 -38.79 -12.85 -34.69
C GLU A 35 -39.57 -14.13 -34.28
N GLY A 36 -40.83 -13.99 -33.87
CA GLY A 36 -41.71 -15.11 -33.50
C GLY A 36 -41.60 -15.53 -32.03
N VAL A 37 -40.96 -14.74 -31.19
CA VAL A 37 -40.90 -14.99 -29.73
C VAL A 37 -42.25 -14.64 -29.09
N ASP A 38 -42.73 -15.48 -28.18
CA ASP A 38 -43.94 -15.24 -27.41
C ASP A 38 -43.70 -14.19 -26.31
N VAL A 39 -44.17 -12.95 -26.56
CA VAL A 39 -43.96 -11.80 -25.67
C VAL A 39 -45.28 -11.28 -25.13
N VAL A 40 -45.35 -11.14 -23.81
CA VAL A 40 -46.53 -10.64 -23.09
C VAL A 40 -46.16 -9.45 -22.21
N ALA A 41 -46.99 -8.41 -22.20
CA ALA A 41 -46.88 -7.31 -21.25
C ALA A 41 -47.61 -7.69 -19.95
N GLY A 42 -46.83 -8.02 -18.91
CA GLY A 42 -47.36 -8.38 -17.58
C GLY A 42 -47.78 -7.15 -16.78
N TYR A 43 -46.89 -6.15 -16.71
CA TYR A 43 -47.22 -4.86 -16.13
C TYR A 43 -46.41 -3.75 -16.80
N ILE A 44 -47.11 -2.75 -17.34
CA ILE A 44 -46.51 -1.53 -17.89
C ILE A 44 -47.18 -0.35 -17.20
N GLU A 45 -46.37 0.53 -16.60
CA GLU A 45 -46.91 1.69 -15.89
C GLU A 45 -47.62 2.62 -16.88
N PRO A 46 -48.92 2.91 -16.69
CA PRO A 46 -49.68 3.76 -17.60
C PRO A 46 -49.23 5.22 -17.46
N HIS A 47 -48.31 5.66 -18.33
CA HIS A 47 -47.90 7.05 -18.41
C HIS A 47 -48.77 7.83 -19.42
N ASP A 48 -48.99 9.13 -19.19
CA ASP A 48 -49.64 10.09 -20.12
C ASP A 48 -48.77 10.38 -21.37
N ARG A 49 -48.13 9.36 -21.96
CA ARG A 49 -47.18 9.49 -23.08
C ARG A 49 -47.73 8.84 -24.36
N PRO A 50 -48.27 9.61 -25.32
CA PRO A 50 -48.91 9.07 -26.53
C PRO A 50 -48.02 8.12 -27.32
N GLN A 51 -46.72 8.43 -27.42
CA GLN A 51 -45.74 7.61 -28.14
C GLN A 51 -45.50 6.24 -27.48
N THR A 52 -45.55 6.17 -26.15
CA THR A 52 -45.39 4.91 -25.42
C THR A 52 -46.67 4.08 -25.50
N SER A 53 -47.83 4.72 -25.42
CA SER A 53 -49.13 4.05 -25.58
C SER A 53 -49.30 3.42 -26.95
N ALA A 54 -48.89 4.10 -28.02
CA ALA A 54 -48.89 3.54 -29.38
C ALA A 54 -47.99 2.31 -29.51
N LYS A 55 -46.92 2.19 -28.71
CA LYS A 55 -46.05 1.01 -28.70
C LYS A 55 -46.58 -0.15 -27.88
N MET A 56 -47.64 0.04 -27.09
CA MET A 56 -48.36 -1.08 -26.47
C MET A 56 -49.31 -1.76 -27.47
N GLU A 57 -49.73 -1.06 -28.53
CA GLU A 57 -50.56 -1.65 -29.57
C GLU A 57 -49.83 -2.80 -30.27
N GLY A 58 -50.51 -3.92 -30.42
CA GLY A 58 -49.95 -5.12 -31.05
C GLY A 58 -49.17 -6.04 -30.10
N LEU A 59 -49.03 -5.73 -28.80
CA LEU A 59 -48.56 -6.67 -27.78
C LEU A 59 -49.76 -7.29 -27.03
N GLU A 60 -49.62 -8.56 -26.60
CA GLU A 60 -50.59 -9.16 -25.69
C GLU A 60 -50.40 -8.54 -24.30
N ILE A 61 -51.47 -8.08 -23.66
CA ILE A 61 -51.41 -7.39 -22.36
C ILE A 61 -52.25 -8.17 -21.36
N LEU A 62 -51.62 -8.57 -20.25
CA LEU A 62 -52.34 -9.18 -19.13
C LEU A 62 -53.07 -8.11 -18.31
N PRO A 63 -54.27 -8.42 -17.80
CA PRO A 63 -54.99 -7.50 -16.93
C PRO A 63 -54.22 -7.30 -15.63
N TYR A 64 -54.05 -6.04 -15.21
CA TYR A 64 -53.51 -5.72 -13.89
C TYR A 64 -54.55 -5.95 -12.78
N GLN A 65 -54.09 -6.35 -11.61
CA GLN A 65 -54.92 -6.49 -10.42
C GLN A 65 -55.19 -5.11 -9.81
N LYS A 66 -56.45 -4.84 -9.42
CA LYS A 66 -56.82 -3.60 -8.72
C LYS A 66 -56.92 -3.90 -7.23
N VAL A 67 -56.04 -3.31 -6.44
CA VAL A 67 -55.98 -3.49 -4.98
C VAL A 67 -56.36 -2.17 -4.31
N GLU A 68 -57.31 -2.21 -3.39
CA GLU A 68 -57.71 -1.03 -2.61
C GLU A 68 -56.87 -0.93 -1.35
N TYR A 69 -56.14 0.17 -1.21
CA TYR A 69 -55.28 0.42 -0.06
C TYR A 69 -55.39 1.87 0.38
N LYS A 70 -55.75 2.08 1.66
CA LYS A 70 -55.96 3.40 2.27
C LYS A 70 -56.90 4.32 1.46
N GLY A 71 -57.95 3.76 0.87
CA GLY A 71 -58.95 4.49 0.07
C GLY A 71 -58.50 4.88 -1.34
N ILE A 72 -57.34 4.41 -1.80
CA ILE A 72 -56.83 4.59 -3.16
C ILE A 72 -56.81 3.23 -3.86
N LYS A 73 -57.27 3.17 -5.12
CA LYS A 73 -57.16 1.97 -5.95
C LYS A 73 -55.80 1.95 -6.64
N LEU A 74 -54.93 1.08 -6.18
CA LEU A 74 -53.61 0.85 -6.76
C LEU A 74 -53.69 -0.28 -7.80
N ARG A 75 -52.77 -0.24 -8.77
CA ARG A 75 -52.64 -1.22 -9.84
C ARG A 75 -51.41 -2.05 -9.55
N GLU A 76 -51.54 -3.38 -9.64
CA GLU A 76 -50.43 -4.31 -9.43
C GLU A 76 -50.39 -5.35 -10.55
N MET A 77 -49.22 -5.95 -10.74
CA MET A 77 -49.05 -7.07 -11.64
C MET A 77 -49.81 -8.29 -11.11
N ASP A 78 -50.55 -8.98 -11.99
CA ASP A 78 -51.13 -10.28 -11.68
C ASP A 78 -50.07 -11.37 -11.92
N LEU A 79 -49.31 -11.69 -10.87
CA LEU A 79 -48.24 -12.69 -10.92
C LEU A 79 -48.76 -14.08 -11.30
N ASP A 80 -49.90 -14.48 -10.76
CA ASP A 80 -50.48 -15.80 -11.01
C ASP A 80 -50.91 -15.92 -12.49
N ALA A 81 -51.49 -14.86 -13.06
CA ALA A 81 -51.82 -14.83 -14.49
C ALA A 81 -50.58 -14.98 -15.38
N VAL A 82 -49.46 -14.35 -15.02
CA VAL A 82 -48.18 -14.49 -15.76
C VAL A 82 -47.68 -15.94 -15.70
N LEU A 83 -47.69 -16.56 -14.50
CA LEU A 83 -47.22 -17.92 -14.30
C LEU A 83 -48.10 -18.96 -15.02
N ILE A 84 -49.43 -18.74 -15.04
CA ILE A 84 -50.38 -19.60 -15.76
C ILE A 84 -50.22 -19.46 -17.29
N ARG A 85 -50.03 -18.23 -17.78
CA ARG A 85 -49.85 -17.95 -19.22
C ARG A 85 -48.52 -18.49 -19.76
N HIS A 86 -47.51 -18.57 -18.91
CA HIS A 86 -46.16 -19.10 -19.20
C HIS A 86 -45.59 -18.61 -20.55
N PRO A 87 -45.43 -17.29 -20.77
CA PRO A 87 -44.84 -16.77 -22.01
C PRO A 87 -43.34 -17.04 -22.07
N GLN A 88 -42.72 -16.89 -23.25
CA GLN A 88 -41.26 -16.94 -23.34
C GLN A 88 -40.63 -15.69 -22.70
N VAL A 89 -41.22 -14.51 -22.92
CA VAL A 89 -40.76 -13.24 -22.36
C VAL A 89 -41.94 -12.46 -21.77
N VAL A 90 -41.79 -11.96 -20.54
CA VAL A 90 -42.73 -11.02 -19.93
C VAL A 90 -42.10 -9.66 -19.68
N LEU A 91 -42.85 -8.59 -19.98
CA LEU A 91 -42.46 -7.21 -19.70
C LEU A 91 -43.03 -6.77 -18.35
N VAL A 92 -42.17 -6.29 -17.46
CA VAL A 92 -42.52 -5.85 -16.10
C VAL A 92 -41.84 -4.53 -15.81
N ASP A 93 -42.58 -3.42 -15.81
CA ASP A 93 -42.00 -2.10 -15.54
C ASP A 93 -41.75 -1.88 -14.02
N GLU A 94 -40.82 -0.97 -13.71
CA GLU A 94 -40.49 -0.52 -12.35
C GLU A 94 -39.98 -1.61 -11.39
N LEU A 95 -38.78 -2.15 -11.65
CA LEU A 95 -38.12 -3.19 -10.83
C LEU A 95 -38.08 -2.90 -9.32
N ALA A 96 -37.99 -1.61 -8.95
CA ALA A 96 -37.85 -1.16 -7.57
C ALA A 96 -39.17 -0.99 -6.81
N HIS A 97 -40.30 -1.17 -7.49
CA HIS A 97 -41.63 -0.95 -6.95
C HIS A 97 -41.87 -1.75 -5.66
N THR A 98 -42.50 -1.09 -4.70
CA THR A 98 -42.97 -1.75 -3.48
C THR A 98 -44.42 -2.16 -3.67
N ASN A 99 -44.65 -3.48 -3.69
CA ASN A 99 -45.98 -4.03 -3.89
C ASN A 99 -46.93 -3.59 -2.78
N THR A 100 -48.21 -3.45 -3.14
CA THR A 100 -49.27 -3.08 -2.21
C THR A 100 -49.38 -4.10 -1.07
N PRO A 101 -49.56 -3.66 0.20
CA PRO A 101 -49.68 -4.59 1.32
C PRO A 101 -50.85 -5.59 1.13
N GLY A 102 -50.56 -6.87 1.32
CA GLY A 102 -51.51 -7.97 1.07
C GLY A 102 -51.22 -8.76 -0.22
N MET A 103 -50.32 -8.27 -1.08
CA MET A 103 -49.75 -9.05 -2.18
C MET A 103 -48.82 -10.16 -1.66
N ARG A 104 -48.56 -11.17 -2.50
CA ARG A 104 -47.74 -12.34 -2.17
C ARG A 104 -46.31 -11.98 -1.74
N HIS A 105 -45.69 -11.02 -2.42
CA HIS A 105 -44.37 -10.50 -2.11
C HIS A 105 -44.39 -9.01 -1.80
N GLN A 106 -43.37 -8.54 -1.08
CA GLN A 106 -43.27 -7.14 -0.67
C GLN A 106 -42.69 -6.27 -1.79
N LYS A 107 -41.84 -6.84 -2.64
CA LYS A 107 -41.11 -6.13 -3.69
C LYS A 107 -41.33 -6.77 -5.05
N ARG A 108 -41.43 -5.94 -6.10
CA ARG A 108 -41.61 -6.42 -7.47
C ARG A 108 -40.45 -7.27 -7.98
N TYR A 109 -39.22 -7.00 -7.52
CA TYR A 109 -38.09 -7.86 -7.88
C TYR A 109 -38.25 -9.30 -7.34
N GLU A 110 -38.98 -9.51 -6.25
CA GLU A 110 -39.27 -10.86 -5.71
C GLU A 110 -40.28 -11.59 -6.61
N ASP A 111 -41.29 -10.87 -7.14
CA ASP A 111 -42.20 -11.43 -8.16
C ASP A 111 -41.42 -11.83 -9.41
N ILE A 112 -40.50 -10.97 -9.85
CA ILE A 112 -39.63 -11.23 -11.00
C ILE A 112 -38.74 -12.46 -10.74
N GLU A 113 -38.19 -12.62 -9.53
CA GLU A 113 -37.44 -13.82 -9.17
C GLU A 113 -38.30 -15.08 -9.26
N GLU A 114 -39.57 -15.04 -8.83
CA GLU A 114 -40.48 -16.18 -9.00
C GLU A 114 -40.74 -16.50 -10.48
N ILE A 115 -40.96 -15.49 -11.32
CA ILE A 115 -41.13 -15.65 -12.76
C ILE A 115 -39.88 -16.27 -13.41
N LEU A 116 -38.69 -15.77 -13.07
CA LEU A 116 -37.42 -16.31 -13.57
C LEU A 116 -37.20 -17.76 -13.11
N ASN A 117 -37.61 -18.09 -11.88
CA ASN A 117 -37.55 -19.46 -11.37
C ASN A 117 -38.51 -20.42 -12.10
N ALA A 118 -39.59 -19.91 -12.69
CA ALA A 118 -40.51 -20.67 -13.55
C ALA A 118 -39.98 -20.84 -15.00
N GLY A 119 -38.80 -20.31 -15.32
CA GLY A 119 -38.17 -20.44 -16.63
C GLY A 119 -38.61 -19.39 -17.66
N ILE A 120 -39.29 -18.33 -17.24
CA ILE A 120 -39.80 -17.25 -18.10
C ILE A 120 -38.77 -16.10 -18.09
N ASP A 121 -38.40 -15.57 -19.25
CA ASP A 121 -37.49 -14.42 -19.35
C ASP A 121 -38.22 -13.12 -18.97
N VAL A 122 -37.55 -12.21 -18.27
CA VAL A 122 -38.15 -10.96 -17.78
C VAL A 122 -37.39 -9.75 -18.28
N TYR A 123 -38.12 -8.82 -18.89
CA TYR A 123 -37.61 -7.51 -19.31
C TYR A 123 -38.19 -6.46 -18.37
N THR A 124 -37.32 -5.70 -17.71
CA THR A 124 -37.73 -4.73 -16.68
C THR A 124 -37.00 -3.41 -16.81
N THR A 125 -37.57 -2.34 -16.23
CA THR A 125 -36.89 -1.03 -16.18
C THR A 125 -36.55 -0.59 -14.77
N VAL A 126 -35.47 0.17 -14.62
CA VAL A 126 -35.07 0.75 -13.33
C VAL A 126 -34.27 2.04 -13.53
N ASN A 127 -34.38 2.97 -12.58
CA ASN A 127 -33.48 4.13 -12.51
C ASN A 127 -32.33 3.89 -11.54
N ILE A 128 -31.17 4.53 -11.80
CA ILE A 128 -29.97 4.40 -10.97
C ILE A 128 -30.18 4.75 -9.49
N GLN A 129 -31.12 5.67 -9.21
CA GLN A 129 -31.45 6.12 -7.86
C GLN A 129 -32.06 5.04 -6.95
N HIS A 130 -32.54 3.93 -7.53
CA HIS A 130 -33.14 2.84 -6.77
C HIS A 130 -32.13 1.80 -6.32
N LEU A 131 -30.88 1.85 -6.79
CA LEU A 131 -29.84 0.96 -6.27
C LEU A 131 -29.48 1.36 -4.83
N GLU A 132 -29.54 0.39 -3.92
CA GLU A 132 -29.32 0.61 -2.49
C GLU A 132 -27.96 1.25 -2.19
N SER A 133 -26.88 0.74 -2.80
CA SER A 133 -25.52 1.29 -2.60
C SER A 133 -25.35 2.74 -3.06
N LEU A 134 -26.21 3.20 -3.97
CA LEU A 134 -26.15 4.53 -4.57
C LEU A 134 -27.16 5.51 -3.97
N ASN A 135 -28.07 5.04 -3.11
CA ASN A 135 -29.15 5.87 -2.58
C ASN A 135 -28.64 7.12 -1.86
N ASP A 136 -27.65 6.98 -0.97
CA ASP A 136 -27.07 8.11 -0.23
C ASP A 136 -26.32 9.10 -1.13
N VAL A 137 -25.62 8.58 -2.15
CA VAL A 137 -24.84 9.38 -3.09
C VAL A 137 -25.80 10.18 -3.97
N VAL A 138 -26.80 9.51 -4.54
CA VAL A 138 -27.84 10.13 -5.36
C VAL A 138 -28.71 11.08 -4.54
N GLY A 139 -28.99 10.76 -3.28
CA GLY A 139 -29.74 11.61 -2.36
C GLY A 139 -29.05 12.94 -2.08
N LYS A 140 -27.73 12.95 -1.88
CA LYS A 140 -26.93 14.18 -1.72
C LYS A 140 -26.94 15.06 -2.97
N VAL A 141 -26.98 14.45 -4.15
CA VAL A 141 -26.97 15.15 -5.44
C VAL A 141 -28.34 15.70 -5.78
N SER A 142 -29.36 14.85 -5.70
CA SER A 142 -30.72 15.16 -6.12
C SER A 142 -31.48 15.99 -5.08
N GLY A 143 -31.16 15.82 -3.79
CA GLY A 143 -31.91 16.35 -2.66
C GLY A 143 -33.15 15.51 -2.30
N ILE A 144 -33.37 14.37 -2.98
CA ILE A 144 -34.53 13.50 -2.81
C ILE A 144 -34.05 12.15 -2.29
N HIS A 145 -34.59 11.71 -1.14
CA HIS A 145 -34.35 10.37 -0.62
C HIS A 145 -35.38 9.42 -1.23
N VAL A 146 -34.90 8.37 -1.90
CA VAL A 146 -35.74 7.37 -2.55
C VAL A 146 -36.02 6.26 -1.55
N ARG A 147 -37.31 6.00 -1.25
CA ARG A 147 -37.71 4.94 -0.30
C ARG A 147 -37.75 3.56 -0.96
N GLU A 148 -37.91 3.53 -2.27
CA GLU A 148 -38.03 2.32 -3.05
C GLU A 148 -36.66 1.94 -3.59
N THR A 149 -36.04 0.94 -2.97
CA THR A 149 -34.72 0.46 -3.34
C THR A 149 -34.74 -1.00 -3.78
N ILE A 150 -33.70 -1.36 -4.55
CA ILE A 150 -33.34 -2.71 -4.92
C ILE A 150 -31.94 -3.04 -4.41
N PRO A 151 -31.70 -4.27 -3.93
CA PRO A 151 -30.36 -4.74 -3.64
C PRO A 151 -29.50 -4.72 -4.90
N ASP A 152 -28.25 -4.30 -4.77
CA ASP A 152 -27.27 -4.27 -5.86
C ASP A 152 -27.03 -5.64 -6.50
N GLU A 153 -27.23 -6.72 -5.75
CA GLU A 153 -27.05 -8.09 -6.24
C GLU A 153 -28.02 -8.44 -7.37
N ILE A 154 -29.28 -7.99 -7.30
CA ILE A 154 -30.28 -8.22 -8.35
C ILE A 154 -29.81 -7.62 -9.68
N PHE A 155 -29.25 -6.41 -9.61
CA PHE A 155 -28.70 -5.70 -10.77
C PHE A 155 -27.41 -6.36 -11.30
N ASP A 156 -26.51 -6.77 -10.41
CA ASP A 156 -25.24 -7.38 -10.77
C ASP A 156 -25.38 -8.82 -11.29
N LEU A 157 -26.45 -9.53 -10.90
CA LEU A 157 -26.75 -10.90 -11.32
C LEU A 157 -27.61 -11.00 -12.58
N ALA A 158 -28.27 -9.91 -13.00
CA ALA A 158 -29.02 -9.86 -14.25
C ALA A 158 -28.17 -10.31 -15.44
N ASP A 159 -28.75 -11.05 -16.38
CA ASP A 159 -28.04 -11.56 -17.56
C ASP A 159 -27.66 -10.42 -18.50
N GLN A 160 -28.58 -9.48 -18.72
CA GLN A 160 -28.34 -8.31 -19.56
C GLN A 160 -28.73 -7.03 -18.83
N VAL A 161 -27.90 -5.99 -18.97
CA VAL A 161 -28.26 -4.63 -18.56
C VAL A 161 -27.97 -3.70 -19.72
N LYS A 162 -29.00 -3.02 -20.22
CA LYS A 162 -28.91 -2.03 -21.30
C LYS A 162 -29.05 -0.63 -20.70
N LEU A 163 -28.01 0.19 -20.85
CA LEU A 163 -28.06 1.60 -20.44
C LEU A 163 -28.80 2.42 -21.49
N ILE A 164 -29.87 3.10 -21.08
CA ILE A 164 -30.64 4.02 -21.90
C ILE A 164 -30.18 5.43 -21.57
N ASP A 165 -29.34 5.95 -22.46
CA ASP A 165 -28.69 7.25 -22.30
C ASP A 165 -29.23 8.28 -23.29
N ILE A 166 -29.34 9.52 -22.82
CA ILE A 166 -29.78 10.69 -23.57
C ILE A 166 -29.01 11.89 -23.01
N GLU A 167 -28.66 12.86 -23.87
CA GLU A 167 -28.01 14.09 -23.40
C GLU A 167 -28.91 14.84 -22.40
N PRO A 168 -28.39 15.33 -21.26
CA PRO A 168 -29.18 16.06 -20.26
C PRO A 168 -29.96 17.25 -20.84
N ASP A 169 -29.38 17.97 -21.81
CA ASP A 169 -30.02 19.11 -22.45
C ASP A 169 -31.21 18.67 -23.33
N GLU A 170 -31.12 17.48 -23.96
CA GLU A 170 -32.23 16.89 -24.72
C GLU A 170 -33.34 16.39 -23.78
N LEU A 171 -33.00 15.79 -22.65
CA LEU A 171 -33.97 15.39 -21.63
C LEU A 171 -34.75 16.60 -21.07
N ILE A 172 -34.04 17.71 -20.82
CA ILE A 172 -34.64 18.99 -20.43
C ILE A 172 -35.56 19.51 -21.53
N GLY A 173 -35.13 19.44 -22.80
CA GLY A 173 -35.95 19.79 -23.97
C GLY A 173 -37.26 19.01 -24.01
N ARG A 174 -37.20 17.68 -23.90
CA ARG A 174 -38.38 16.80 -23.86
C ARG A 174 -39.33 17.16 -22.72
N MET A 175 -38.80 17.62 -21.59
CA MET A 175 -39.62 18.03 -20.45
C MET A 175 -40.32 19.37 -20.70
N LYS A 176 -39.62 20.35 -21.31
CA LYS A 176 -40.20 21.64 -21.71
C LYS A 176 -41.29 21.50 -22.77
N GLU A 177 -41.14 20.53 -23.65
CA GLU A 177 -42.13 20.16 -24.68
C GLU A 177 -43.35 19.41 -24.11
N GLY A 178 -43.40 19.14 -22.81
CA GLY A 178 -44.52 18.44 -22.16
C GLY A 178 -44.55 16.93 -22.42
N LYS A 179 -43.47 16.33 -22.95
CA LYS A 179 -43.40 14.88 -23.25
C LYS A 179 -43.17 14.00 -22.02
N ILE A 180 -42.82 14.58 -20.87
CA ILE A 180 -42.48 13.86 -19.62
C ILE A 180 -43.44 14.22 -18.48
N TYR A 181 -43.72 15.51 -18.27
CA TYR A 181 -44.67 16.05 -17.29
C TYR A 181 -45.56 17.12 -17.94
N LYS A 182 -46.72 17.39 -17.35
CA LYS A 182 -47.57 18.54 -17.74
C LYS A 182 -46.83 19.85 -17.47
N ALA A 183 -47.01 20.87 -18.31
CA ALA A 183 -46.22 22.11 -18.31
C ALA A 183 -46.05 22.76 -16.92
N ALA A 184 -47.12 22.81 -16.11
CA ALA A 184 -47.07 23.37 -14.75
C ALA A 184 -46.19 22.58 -13.76
N GLN A 185 -46.03 21.26 -13.94
CA GLN A 185 -45.15 20.42 -13.12
C GLN A 185 -43.71 20.39 -13.65
N ALA A 186 -43.52 20.63 -14.95
CA ALA A 186 -42.22 20.62 -15.61
C ALA A 186 -41.27 21.69 -15.06
N GLU A 187 -41.72 22.94 -14.88
CA GLU A 187 -40.86 24.02 -14.36
C GLU A 187 -40.35 23.73 -12.93
N ARG A 188 -41.24 23.26 -12.05
CA ARG A 188 -40.88 22.88 -10.68
C ARG A 188 -39.94 21.67 -10.64
N ALA A 189 -40.10 20.73 -11.56
CA ALA A 189 -39.22 19.57 -11.69
C ALA A 189 -37.83 19.96 -12.22
N LEU A 190 -37.75 20.89 -13.19
CA LEU A 190 -36.50 21.44 -13.74
C LEU A 190 -35.65 22.17 -12.70
N GLN A 191 -36.29 22.89 -11.78
CA GLN A 191 -35.58 23.61 -10.71
C GLN A 191 -35.08 22.68 -9.59
N ASN A 192 -35.63 21.46 -9.49
CA ASN A 192 -35.32 20.52 -8.41
C ASN A 192 -34.53 19.31 -8.90
N PHE A 193 -35.17 18.19 -9.21
CA PHE A 193 -34.51 16.93 -9.55
C PHE A 193 -33.84 16.98 -10.94
N PHE A 194 -34.48 17.66 -11.90
CA PHE A 194 -34.06 17.72 -13.30
C PHE A 194 -33.19 18.94 -13.62
N ALA A 195 -32.52 19.51 -12.61
CA ALA A 195 -31.54 20.56 -12.86
C ALA A 195 -30.36 20.00 -13.67
N ARG A 196 -29.87 20.76 -14.65
CA ARG A 196 -28.83 20.31 -15.60
C ARG A 196 -27.61 19.70 -14.91
N ASN A 197 -27.08 20.36 -13.90
CA ASN A 197 -25.93 19.90 -13.12
C ASN A 197 -26.19 18.57 -12.40
N LYS A 198 -27.42 18.35 -11.89
CA LYS A 198 -27.80 17.10 -11.24
C LYS A 198 -27.95 15.98 -12.25
N LEU A 199 -28.55 16.24 -13.41
CA LEU A 199 -28.68 15.25 -14.49
C LEU A 199 -27.32 14.80 -15.02
N ILE A 200 -26.36 15.72 -15.19
CA ILE A 200 -24.98 15.38 -15.57
C ILE A 200 -24.37 14.41 -14.56
N LEU A 201 -24.53 14.67 -13.27
CA LEU A 201 -23.97 13.83 -12.22
C LEU A 201 -24.68 12.47 -12.11
N LEU A 202 -26.01 12.42 -12.25
CA LEU A 202 -26.75 11.15 -12.32
C LEU A 202 -26.32 10.31 -13.52
N ARG A 203 -26.09 10.95 -14.67
CA ARG A 203 -25.57 10.28 -15.88
C ARG A 203 -24.17 9.73 -15.66
N GLU A 204 -23.28 10.50 -15.04
CA GLU A 204 -21.94 10.03 -14.65
C GLU A 204 -22.01 8.80 -13.72
N ILE A 205 -22.86 8.86 -12.68
CA ILE A 205 -23.05 7.76 -11.73
C ILE A 205 -23.56 6.50 -12.47
N ALA A 206 -24.50 6.65 -13.39
CA ALA A 206 -25.03 5.54 -14.16
C ALA A 206 -23.99 4.89 -15.07
N LEU A 207 -23.20 5.71 -15.79
CA LEU A 207 -22.10 5.22 -16.63
C LEU A 207 -21.04 4.49 -15.80
N ARG A 208 -20.62 5.06 -14.66
CA ARG A 208 -19.66 4.41 -13.77
C ARG A 208 -20.18 3.07 -13.25
N ARG A 209 -21.44 3.01 -12.81
CA ARG A 209 -22.03 1.76 -12.30
C ARG A 209 -22.07 0.66 -13.37
N MET A 210 -22.31 1.02 -14.63
CA MET A 210 -22.25 0.08 -15.76
C MET A 210 -20.84 -0.46 -15.98
N VAL A 211 -19.82 0.40 -15.92
CA VAL A 211 -18.40 -0.01 -16.00
C VAL A 211 -18.05 -0.98 -14.87
N ASP A 212 -18.46 -0.67 -13.63
CA ASP A 212 -18.21 -1.53 -12.48
C ASP A 212 -18.84 -2.92 -12.65
N ARG A 213 -20.06 -2.99 -13.20
CA ARG A 213 -20.72 -4.27 -13.50
C ARG A 213 -19.97 -5.07 -14.57
N VAL A 214 -19.55 -4.44 -15.67
CA VAL A 214 -18.79 -5.11 -16.75
C VAL A 214 -17.49 -5.71 -16.19
N ASN A 215 -16.78 -4.98 -15.34
CA ASN A 215 -15.58 -5.48 -14.67
C ASN A 215 -15.87 -6.70 -13.78
N ARG A 216 -16.94 -6.66 -12.98
CA ARG A 216 -17.34 -7.80 -12.14
C ARG A 216 -17.69 -9.05 -12.95
N LEU A 217 -18.37 -8.88 -14.08
CA LEU A 217 -18.68 -9.99 -14.98
C LEU A 217 -17.42 -10.59 -15.59
N ALA A 218 -16.48 -9.76 -16.06
CA ALA A 218 -15.21 -10.23 -16.59
C ALA A 218 -14.42 -11.05 -15.56
N VAL A 219 -14.37 -10.58 -14.31
CA VAL A 219 -13.73 -11.34 -13.21
C VAL A 219 -14.44 -12.68 -12.97
N ARG A 220 -15.78 -12.71 -12.93
CA ARG A 220 -16.55 -13.94 -12.73
C ARG A 220 -16.40 -14.94 -13.88
N GLU A 221 -16.32 -14.48 -15.12
CA GLU A 221 -16.04 -15.34 -16.28
C GLU A 221 -14.62 -15.92 -16.18
N GLN A 222 -13.64 -15.09 -15.83
CA GLN A 222 -12.26 -15.54 -15.60
C GLN A 222 -12.15 -16.54 -14.43
N GLU A 223 -12.94 -16.38 -13.37
CA GLU A 223 -12.98 -17.34 -12.26
C GLU A 223 -13.61 -18.69 -12.65
N LYS A 224 -14.57 -18.71 -13.58
CA LYS A 224 -15.10 -19.96 -14.15
C LYS A 224 -14.07 -20.64 -15.07
N ASP A 225 -13.31 -19.84 -15.83
CA ASP A 225 -12.25 -20.31 -16.73
C ASP A 225 -10.95 -20.71 -16.02
N ARG A 226 -10.76 -20.31 -14.75
CA ARG A 226 -9.65 -20.77 -13.88
C ARG A 226 -9.63 -22.28 -13.62
N SER A 227 -10.66 -23.02 -14.04
CA SER A 227 -10.62 -24.48 -14.11
C SER A 227 -9.77 -25.01 -15.27
N ARG A 228 -9.29 -24.17 -16.21
CA ARG A 228 -8.57 -24.66 -17.40
C ARG A 228 -7.25 -24.00 -17.80
N ILE A 229 -6.90 -22.73 -17.56
CA ILE A 229 -5.64 -22.16 -18.11
C ILE A 229 -4.93 -21.18 -17.16
N ARG A 230 -3.59 -21.21 -17.24
CA ARG A 230 -2.50 -20.65 -16.41
C ARG A 230 -2.71 -19.23 -15.81
N LYS A 231 -2.22 -19.09 -14.57
CA LYS A 231 -1.92 -17.85 -13.86
C LYS A 231 -0.86 -17.03 -14.60
N GLU A 232 -1.28 -16.10 -15.44
CA GLU A 232 -0.47 -14.95 -15.83
C GLU A 232 -1.44 -13.84 -16.27
N GLN A 233 -1.30 -12.67 -15.64
CA GLN A 233 -1.98 -11.39 -15.91
C GLN A 233 -3.35 -11.18 -15.24
N TYR A 234 -3.47 -10.02 -14.60
CA TYR A 234 -4.56 -9.49 -13.75
C TYR A 234 -4.55 -9.96 -12.28
N GLN A 235 -3.53 -9.51 -11.52
CA GLN A 235 -3.70 -9.26 -10.08
C GLN A 235 -4.48 -7.94 -9.96
N GLY A 236 -5.55 -7.91 -9.17
CA GLY A 236 -6.30 -6.67 -8.91
C GLY A 236 -5.42 -5.55 -8.33
N GLU A 237 -5.97 -4.34 -8.25
CA GLU A 237 -5.28 -3.19 -7.65
C GLU A 237 -4.74 -3.54 -6.24
N HIS A 238 -3.54 -3.04 -5.91
CA HIS A 238 -2.90 -3.26 -4.63
C HIS A 238 -2.45 -1.91 -4.07
N ILE A 239 -3.09 -1.49 -2.98
CA ILE A 239 -2.84 -0.21 -2.33
C ILE A 239 -1.86 -0.41 -1.18
N LEU A 240 -0.79 0.37 -1.19
CA LEU A 240 0.21 0.44 -0.13
C LEU A 240 0.02 1.72 0.68
N THR A 241 -0.01 1.62 2.01
CA THR A 241 0.05 2.78 2.91
C THR A 241 1.22 2.67 3.87
N CYS A 242 1.80 3.80 4.25
CA CYS A 242 2.95 3.83 5.17
C CYS A 242 2.51 4.11 6.61
N ILE A 243 3.02 3.30 7.52
CA ILE A 243 2.86 3.47 8.97
C ILE A 243 4.02 4.33 9.48
N SER A 244 3.71 5.39 10.21
CA SER A 244 4.69 6.20 10.92
C SER A 244 4.26 6.40 12.37
N PRO A 245 5.20 6.70 13.30
CA PRO A 245 4.88 7.01 14.70
C PRO A 245 4.35 8.45 14.85
N SER A 246 3.46 8.87 13.95
CA SER A 246 2.81 10.18 13.96
C SER A 246 1.31 10.02 14.26
N PRO A 247 0.70 10.92 15.06
CA PRO A 247 -0.75 10.94 15.26
C PRO A 247 -1.53 11.11 13.95
N SER A 248 -0.98 11.85 12.98
CA SER A 248 -1.62 12.10 11.68
C SER A 248 -1.69 10.85 10.79
N CYS A 249 -0.85 9.84 11.04
CA CYS A 249 -0.84 8.58 10.29
C CYS A 249 -2.19 7.85 10.37
N SER A 250 -2.90 7.96 11.49
CA SER A 250 -4.23 7.37 11.66
C SER A 250 -5.24 7.81 10.59
N ARG A 251 -5.16 9.06 10.11
CA ARG A 251 -6.01 9.57 9.03
C ARG A 251 -5.58 9.05 7.67
N VAL A 252 -4.27 8.90 7.44
CA VAL A 252 -3.73 8.29 6.21
C VAL A 252 -4.20 6.85 6.09
N ILE A 253 -4.08 6.07 7.17
CA ILE A 253 -4.54 4.67 7.24
C ILE A 253 -6.04 4.56 6.94
N ARG A 254 -6.88 5.41 7.56
CA ARG A 254 -8.33 5.45 7.27
C ARG A 254 -8.64 5.83 5.83
N SER A 255 -7.90 6.78 5.25
CA SER A 255 -8.08 7.16 3.85
C SER A 255 -7.64 6.05 2.90
N ALA A 256 -6.52 5.38 3.18
CA ALA A 256 -6.06 4.23 2.40
C ALA A 256 -7.04 3.06 2.44
N SER A 257 -7.65 2.79 3.60
CA SER A 257 -8.70 1.77 3.74
C SER A 257 -9.94 2.10 2.91
N ARG A 258 -10.41 3.36 2.92
CA ARG A 258 -11.52 3.79 2.06
C ARG A 258 -11.18 3.68 0.57
N LEU A 259 -9.94 4.01 0.20
CA LEU A 259 -9.46 3.88 -1.17
C LEU A 259 -9.43 2.40 -1.59
N ALA A 260 -8.92 1.52 -0.72
CA ALA A 260 -8.87 0.09 -0.99
C ALA A 260 -10.26 -0.53 -1.12
N TYR A 261 -11.20 -0.10 -0.27
CA TYR A 261 -12.60 -0.48 -0.38
C TYR A 261 -13.22 -0.04 -1.71
N ALA A 262 -12.99 1.21 -2.13
CA ALA A 262 -13.53 1.76 -3.37
C ALA A 262 -12.96 1.07 -4.62
N PHE A 263 -11.67 0.70 -4.62
CA PHE A 263 -11.03 0.01 -5.73
C PHE A 263 -11.11 -1.52 -5.64
N GLN A 264 -11.75 -2.08 -4.61
CA GLN A 264 -11.69 -3.51 -4.27
C GLN A 264 -10.25 -4.06 -4.27
N ALA A 265 -9.33 -3.23 -3.79
CA ALA A 265 -7.90 -3.49 -3.83
C ALA A 265 -7.42 -4.20 -2.57
N ASN A 266 -6.34 -4.98 -2.70
CA ASN A 266 -5.61 -5.44 -1.53
C ASN A 266 -5.01 -4.25 -0.80
N LEU A 267 -5.08 -4.24 0.54
CA LEU A 267 -4.47 -3.20 1.36
C LEU A 267 -3.28 -3.74 2.15
N THR A 268 -2.10 -3.19 1.88
CA THR A 268 -0.90 -3.43 2.70
C THR A 268 -0.50 -2.16 3.42
N ALA A 269 -0.19 -2.28 4.71
CA ALA A 269 0.42 -1.21 5.48
C ALA A 269 1.88 -1.56 5.81
N ILE A 270 2.81 -0.78 5.27
CA ILE A 270 4.25 -0.96 5.46
C ILE A 270 4.77 -0.06 6.58
N TYR A 271 5.54 -0.63 7.49
CA TYR A 271 6.31 0.09 8.48
C TYR A 271 7.80 -0.09 8.20
N VAL A 272 8.54 1.00 7.98
CA VAL A 272 9.99 0.94 7.83
C VAL A 272 10.63 1.26 9.18
N GLU A 273 11.27 0.27 9.76
CA GLU A 273 12.00 0.40 11.03
C GLU A 273 13.42 0.91 10.74
N THR A 274 13.75 2.08 11.29
CA THR A 274 15.10 2.67 11.22
C THR A 274 15.82 2.55 12.58
N PRO A 275 17.17 2.55 12.61
CA PRO A 275 17.93 2.48 13.87
C PRO A 275 17.55 3.57 14.89
N GLN A 276 17.18 4.77 14.41
CA GLN A 276 16.76 5.89 15.27
C GLN A 276 15.38 5.69 15.89
N LEU A 277 14.48 4.99 15.19
CA LEU A 277 13.13 4.69 15.66
C LEU A 277 13.12 3.55 16.68
N GLN A 278 14.08 2.63 16.62
CA GLN A 278 14.24 1.55 17.60
C GLN A 278 14.61 2.08 19.00
N SER A 279 15.44 3.12 19.05
CA SER A 279 15.81 3.85 20.28
C SER A 279 14.79 4.93 20.71
N GLY A 280 13.63 5.02 20.04
CA GLY A 280 12.64 6.06 20.29
C GLY A 280 11.98 5.98 21.67
N ASP A 281 11.61 7.15 22.21
CA ASP A 281 10.89 7.32 23.47
C ASP A 281 9.59 6.49 23.52
N GLU A 282 9.10 6.22 24.73
CA GLU A 282 7.88 5.43 24.97
C GLU A 282 6.65 5.98 24.21
N SER A 283 6.59 7.30 24.00
CA SER A 283 5.55 7.97 23.22
C SER A 283 5.59 7.59 21.73
N VAL A 284 6.78 7.45 21.14
CA VAL A 284 6.99 7.04 19.74
C VAL A 284 6.52 5.60 19.55
N ARG A 285 6.87 4.73 20.49
CA ARG A 285 6.45 3.31 20.50
C ARG A 285 4.93 3.17 20.62
N ARG A 286 4.31 3.98 21.49
CA ARG A 286 2.84 4.00 21.67
C ARG A 286 2.11 4.36 20.38
N TRP A 287 2.48 5.47 19.73
CA TRP A 287 1.85 5.90 18.47
C TRP A 287 2.03 4.89 17.34
N ARG A 288 3.22 4.29 17.22
CA ARG A 288 3.48 3.20 16.27
C ARG A 288 2.50 2.05 16.50
N ASP A 289 2.38 1.57 17.73
CA ASP A 289 1.55 0.40 18.06
C ASP A 289 0.06 0.69 17.84
N GLU A 290 -0.41 1.88 18.19
CA GLU A 290 -1.77 2.33 17.90
C GLU A 290 -2.07 2.35 16.39
N ASN A 291 -1.16 2.89 15.59
CA ASN A 291 -1.32 2.95 14.13
C ASN A 291 -1.27 1.54 13.50
N ILE A 292 -0.41 0.64 13.98
CA ILE A 292 -0.38 -0.76 13.55
C ILE A 292 -1.71 -1.47 13.89
N ARG A 293 -2.22 -1.27 15.11
CA ARG A 293 -3.52 -1.84 15.53
C ARG A 293 -4.66 -1.33 14.67
N LEU A 294 -4.69 -0.02 14.39
CA LEU A 294 -5.69 0.58 13.52
C LEU A 294 -5.62 0.01 12.09
N ALA A 295 -4.42 -0.10 11.51
CA ALA A 295 -4.24 -0.68 10.19
C ALA A 295 -4.75 -2.12 10.12
N LYS A 296 -4.46 -2.96 11.12
CA LYS A 296 -5.00 -4.32 11.23
C LYS A 296 -6.52 -4.34 11.34
N ALA A 297 -7.09 -3.48 12.18
CA ALA A 297 -8.54 -3.39 12.37
C ALA A 297 -9.29 -3.01 11.09
N LEU A 298 -8.64 -2.23 10.20
CA LEU A 298 -9.16 -1.85 8.90
C LEU A 298 -8.83 -2.86 7.78
N GLY A 299 -8.35 -4.06 8.12
CA GLY A 299 -8.09 -5.14 7.17
C GLY A 299 -6.77 -5.05 6.41
N ALA A 300 -5.84 -4.17 6.82
CA ALA A 300 -4.54 -4.08 6.16
C ALA A 300 -3.61 -5.24 6.55
N LYS A 301 -2.92 -5.81 5.55
CA LYS A 301 -1.77 -6.69 5.77
C LYS A 301 -0.59 -5.86 6.28
N ILE A 302 -0.07 -6.17 7.46
CA ILE A 302 1.07 -5.44 8.03
C ILE A 302 2.38 -6.05 7.57
N ILE A 303 3.26 -5.23 7.03
CA ILE A 303 4.63 -5.60 6.68
C ILE A 303 5.60 -4.65 7.38
N THR A 304 6.68 -5.22 7.93
CA THR A 304 7.77 -4.44 8.53
C THR A 304 9.03 -4.70 7.75
N VAL A 305 9.66 -3.63 7.28
CA VAL A 305 10.92 -3.64 6.53
C VAL A 305 11.97 -2.87 7.33
N PHE A 306 13.23 -3.27 7.25
CA PHE A 306 14.32 -2.67 8.03
C PHE A 306 15.31 -2.00 7.08
N GLY A 307 15.66 -0.73 7.32
CA GLY A 307 16.64 -0.01 6.51
C GLY A 307 16.79 1.44 6.94
N GLU A 308 17.92 2.06 6.59
CA GLU A 308 18.18 3.47 6.89
C GLU A 308 17.50 4.42 5.88
N ASP A 309 17.31 3.97 4.64
CA ASP A 309 16.66 4.73 3.58
C ASP A 309 15.19 4.36 3.44
N VAL A 310 14.32 5.14 4.07
CA VAL A 310 12.88 4.89 4.11
C VAL A 310 12.25 4.94 2.72
N ALA A 311 12.66 5.89 1.88
CA ALA A 311 12.10 6.05 0.53
C ALA A 311 12.42 4.84 -0.36
N TYR A 312 13.69 4.43 -0.35
CA TYR A 312 14.15 3.26 -1.10
C TYR A 312 13.43 1.98 -0.65
N GLN A 313 13.29 1.74 0.65
CA GLN A 313 12.63 0.54 1.18
C GLN A 313 11.14 0.47 0.82
N ILE A 314 10.42 1.60 0.87
CA ILE A 314 9.03 1.67 0.42
C ILE A 314 8.95 1.38 -1.08
N ALA A 315 9.83 1.97 -1.87
CA ALA A 315 9.86 1.78 -3.31
C ALA A 315 10.18 0.33 -3.71
N GLU A 316 11.20 -0.26 -3.09
CA GLU A 316 11.59 -1.65 -3.35
C GLU A 316 10.44 -2.61 -3.06
N TYR A 317 9.79 -2.45 -1.90
CA TYR A 317 8.63 -3.26 -1.55
C TYR A 317 7.47 -3.08 -2.53
N ALA A 318 7.17 -1.84 -2.91
CA ALA A 318 6.08 -1.52 -3.84
C ALA A 318 6.27 -2.23 -5.18
N ARG A 319 7.49 -2.20 -5.73
CA ARG A 319 7.85 -2.86 -6.99
C ARG A 319 7.75 -4.38 -6.90
N VAL A 320 8.31 -4.99 -5.86
CA VAL A 320 8.31 -6.46 -5.70
C VAL A 320 6.91 -7.01 -5.45
N SER A 321 6.06 -6.24 -4.77
CA SER A 321 4.73 -6.69 -4.34
C SER A 321 3.61 -6.33 -5.32
N GLY A 322 3.95 -5.83 -6.52
CA GLY A 322 2.97 -5.43 -7.53
C GLY A 322 1.99 -4.38 -7.01
N VAL A 323 2.46 -3.44 -6.19
CA VAL A 323 1.64 -2.31 -5.72
C VAL A 323 1.28 -1.45 -6.92
N SER A 324 0.04 -1.00 -6.98
CA SER A 324 -0.44 -0.10 -8.04
C SER A 324 -0.58 1.35 -7.58
N LYS A 325 -0.82 1.57 -6.27
CA LYS A 325 -1.08 2.90 -5.69
C LYS A 325 -0.46 3.01 -4.30
N ILE A 326 0.19 4.15 -4.01
CA ILE A 326 0.78 4.44 -2.70
C ILE A 326 0.04 5.60 -2.04
N VAL A 327 -0.39 5.42 -0.78
CA VAL A 327 -1.10 6.45 0.01
C VAL A 327 -0.20 6.94 1.15
N LEU A 328 0.16 8.22 1.10
CA LEU A 328 1.09 8.87 2.03
C LEU A 328 0.46 10.10 2.69
N GLY A 329 0.91 10.44 3.89
CA GLY A 329 0.57 11.72 4.52
C GLY A 329 1.50 12.83 4.04
N ARG A 330 1.03 14.09 4.05
CA ARG A 330 1.88 15.24 3.75
C ARG A 330 2.95 15.42 4.84
N THR A 331 4.23 15.28 4.49
CA THR A 331 5.35 15.66 5.37
C THR A 331 5.63 17.15 5.23
N ASN A 332 5.36 17.94 6.28
CA ASN A 332 5.72 19.36 6.35
C ASN A 332 7.15 19.50 6.88
N HIS A 333 8.12 19.76 6.00
CA HIS A 333 9.41 20.32 6.38
C HIS A 333 9.57 21.71 5.78
N ARG A 334 10.09 22.65 6.58
CA ARG A 334 10.40 23.99 6.11
C ARG A 334 11.69 23.90 5.29
N ILE A 335 11.59 23.98 3.97
CA ILE A 335 12.75 24.00 3.08
C ILE A 335 13.49 25.31 3.35
N TRP A 336 14.64 25.22 4.04
CA TRP A 336 15.57 26.33 4.16
C TRP A 336 16.61 26.24 3.05
N LEU A 337 17.08 27.39 2.56
CA LEU A 337 18.00 27.46 1.41
C LEU A 337 19.20 26.53 1.63
N GLY A 338 19.38 25.56 0.72
CA GLY A 338 20.52 24.63 0.71
C GLY A 338 20.20 23.17 1.04
N GLN A 339 18.97 22.81 1.44
CA GLN A 339 18.59 21.39 1.55
C GLN A 339 18.33 20.76 0.17
N LYS A 340 19.20 19.82 -0.23
CA LYS A 340 19.08 19.05 -1.49
C LYS A 340 18.14 17.84 -1.41
N LYS A 341 17.73 17.40 -0.22
CA LYS A 341 16.83 16.24 -0.08
C LYS A 341 15.38 16.73 -0.19
N GLY A 342 14.70 16.33 -1.26
CA GLY A 342 13.26 16.53 -1.42
C GLY A 342 12.45 15.83 -0.32
N THR A 343 11.13 16.06 -0.31
CA THR A 343 10.20 15.39 0.60
C THR A 343 10.23 13.87 0.41
N LEU A 344 9.70 13.09 1.39
CA LEU A 344 9.63 11.63 1.26
C LEU A 344 8.88 11.21 -0.02
N THR A 345 7.86 11.97 -0.40
CA THR A 345 7.12 11.79 -1.66
C THR A 345 8.02 12.00 -2.87
N ASP A 346 8.84 13.06 -2.90
CA ASP A 346 9.76 13.32 -4.03
C ASP A 346 10.79 12.20 -4.16
N GLN A 347 11.34 11.74 -3.03
CA GLN A 347 12.31 10.65 -3.00
C GLN A 347 11.70 9.33 -3.48
N ILE A 348 10.44 9.03 -3.14
CA ILE A 348 9.76 7.82 -3.64
C ILE A 348 9.48 7.94 -5.14
N SER A 349 9.05 9.11 -5.62
CA SER A 349 8.83 9.38 -7.04
C SER A 349 10.10 9.24 -7.88
N GLU A 350 11.27 9.59 -7.34
CA GLU A 350 12.56 9.35 -8.02
C GLU A 350 12.85 7.85 -8.21
N HIS A 351 12.46 7.00 -7.26
CA HIS A 351 12.68 5.55 -7.34
C HIS A 351 11.61 4.82 -8.17
N ILE A 352 10.38 5.38 -8.24
CA ILE A 352 9.27 4.82 -9.01
C ILE A 352 8.47 5.95 -9.69
N PRO A 353 8.86 6.36 -10.90
CA PRO A 353 8.18 7.45 -11.60
C PRO A 353 6.78 7.09 -12.11
N ASP A 354 6.53 5.81 -12.41
CA ASP A 354 5.30 5.35 -13.06
C ASP A 354 4.19 4.90 -12.08
N MET A 355 4.33 5.21 -10.79
CA MET A 355 3.40 4.76 -9.74
C MET A 355 2.53 5.91 -9.22
N ASP A 356 1.22 5.66 -9.09
CA ASP A 356 0.28 6.62 -8.55
C ASP A 356 0.52 6.87 -7.04
N ILE A 357 0.80 8.12 -6.67
CA ILE A 357 1.00 8.53 -5.27
C ILE A 357 -0.12 9.47 -4.81
N TYR A 358 -0.89 9.05 -3.81
CA TYR A 358 -1.96 9.82 -3.19
C TYR A 358 -1.48 10.47 -1.89
N ILE A 359 -1.47 11.81 -1.86
CA ILE A 359 -1.05 12.57 -0.69
C ILE A 359 -2.29 13.01 0.09
N ILE A 360 -2.43 12.50 1.32
CA ILE A 360 -3.49 12.89 2.24
C ILE A 360 -3.03 14.16 2.97
N PRO A 361 -3.73 15.30 2.77
CA PRO A 361 -3.35 16.55 3.42
C PRO A 361 -3.54 16.43 4.94
N ASP A 362 -2.62 17.01 5.70
CA ASP A 362 -2.87 17.38 7.10
C ASP A 362 -3.89 18.50 7.16
N GLY A 363 -5.18 18.12 7.05
CA GLY A 363 -6.31 19.00 7.25
C GLY A 363 -6.15 19.73 8.57
N GLY A 364 -5.89 21.03 8.48
CA GLY A 364 -5.71 21.88 9.63
C GLY A 364 -7.01 21.97 10.42
N ARG A 365 -6.93 21.74 11.73
CA ARG A 365 -7.82 22.40 12.67
C ARG A 365 -7.17 22.57 14.04
N GLN A 366 -7.31 23.81 14.51
CA GLN A 366 -7.34 24.31 15.88
C GLN A 366 -6.36 23.73 16.91
N LYS A 367 -5.57 24.66 17.46
CA LYS A 367 -5.00 24.60 18.81
C LYS A 367 -6.08 24.23 19.83
N GLU A 368 -6.37 22.95 20.02
CA GLU A 368 -7.07 22.49 21.21
C GLU A 368 -6.04 22.28 22.31
N SER A 369 -6.06 23.25 23.22
CA SER A 369 -5.33 23.28 24.46
C SER A 369 -5.79 22.14 25.37
N HIS A 370 -5.08 21.01 25.39
CA HIS A 370 -5.09 20.08 26.53
C HIS A 370 -3.66 19.59 26.82
N GLY A 371 -3.14 19.97 27.98
CA GLY A 371 -2.05 19.27 28.69
C GLY A 371 -0.62 19.50 28.22
N LYS A 372 -0.02 20.61 28.66
CA LYS A 372 1.42 20.92 28.75
C LYS A 372 2.39 19.82 28.26
N CYS A 373 2.83 19.92 27.01
CA CYS A 373 4.22 19.60 26.66
C CYS A 373 4.73 20.72 25.75
N LYS A 374 5.21 21.79 26.39
CA LYS A 374 5.75 22.99 25.74
C LYS A 374 6.85 22.62 24.75
N ASP A 375 6.70 23.12 23.53
CA ASP A 375 7.75 23.59 22.62
C ASP A 375 9.20 23.33 23.07
N ARG A 376 9.82 22.29 22.51
CA ARG A 376 11.29 22.17 22.42
C ARG A 376 11.78 21.59 21.09
N PHE A 377 11.09 21.89 19.99
CA PHE A 377 11.54 21.50 18.64
C PHE A 377 11.75 22.67 17.67
N GLY A 378 11.99 23.88 18.20
CA GLY A 378 12.19 25.06 17.36
C GLY A 378 12.82 26.25 18.07
N ARG A 379 14.05 26.08 18.60
CA ARG A 379 15.11 27.10 18.71
C ARG A 379 16.20 26.59 19.65
N GLY A 380 17.45 26.63 19.17
CA GLY A 380 18.64 26.36 19.97
C GLY A 380 19.35 25.06 19.65
N VAL A 381 19.88 24.91 18.42
CA VAL A 381 21.03 24.02 18.20
C VAL A 381 22.28 24.85 18.43
N GLY A 382 22.52 25.17 19.70
CA GLY A 382 23.85 25.41 20.22
C GLY A 382 24.39 24.08 20.69
N SER A 383 25.47 23.64 20.06
CA SER A 383 26.47 22.70 20.56
C SER A 383 26.17 21.99 21.90
N SER A 384 25.83 20.70 21.84
CA SER A 384 26.27 19.78 22.89
C SER A 384 26.39 18.36 22.34
N LEU A 385 27.62 17.89 22.40
CA LEU A 385 28.11 16.58 21.99
C LEU A 385 27.48 15.49 22.85
N VAL A 386 26.88 14.48 22.24
CA VAL A 386 26.69 13.17 22.88
C VAL A 386 27.16 12.08 21.92
N ARG A 387 28.09 11.28 22.45
CA ARG A 387 28.96 10.29 21.80
C ARG A 387 28.17 9.11 21.24
N THR A 388 28.47 8.74 20.01
CA THR A 388 28.20 7.40 19.47
C THR A 388 29.47 6.56 19.55
N SER A 389 29.36 5.39 20.16
CA SER A 389 30.40 4.36 20.26
C SER A 389 30.24 3.39 19.09
N GLY A 390 31.30 3.09 18.33
CA GLY A 390 31.22 2.03 17.30
C GLY A 390 32.25 2.01 16.16
N ALA A 391 33.43 2.59 16.34
CA ALA A 391 34.72 2.33 15.68
C ALA A 391 35.76 3.08 16.55
N PRO A 392 37.08 2.80 16.51
CA PRO A 392 38.04 3.69 17.17
C PRO A 392 38.08 5.01 16.38
N THR A 393 37.05 5.84 16.56
CA THR A 393 37.06 7.21 16.10
C THR A 393 38.10 7.88 16.96
N GLU A 394 39.29 8.05 16.40
CA GLU A 394 40.30 8.93 16.94
C GLU A 394 39.60 10.22 17.40
N SER A 395 39.95 10.66 18.61
CA SER A 395 39.31 11.82 19.22
C SER A 395 39.35 13.01 18.26
N LEU A 396 38.32 13.86 18.29
CA LEU A 396 38.26 15.07 17.45
C LEU A 396 39.56 15.89 17.53
N GLY A 397 40.21 15.89 18.69
CA GLY A 397 41.51 16.54 18.90
C GLY A 397 42.65 15.95 18.08
N TRP A 398 42.70 14.63 17.86
CA TRP A 398 43.78 14.01 17.09
C TRP A 398 43.67 14.29 15.59
N GLU A 399 42.44 14.37 15.06
CA GLU A 399 42.21 14.81 13.67
C GLU A 399 42.62 16.27 13.47
N LEU A 400 42.33 17.15 14.44
CA LEU A 400 42.78 18.55 14.42
C LEU A 400 44.30 18.70 14.53
N ILE A 401 44.96 17.85 15.32
CA ILE A 401 46.43 17.84 15.41
C ILE A 401 47.06 17.45 14.07
N LYS A 402 46.48 16.47 13.35
CA LYS A 402 46.92 16.10 11.99
C LYS A 402 46.72 17.24 11.00
N GLU A 403 45.59 17.95 11.07
CA GLU A 403 45.31 19.14 10.26
C GLU A 403 46.37 20.23 10.47
N VAL A 404 46.61 20.61 11.72
CA VAL A 404 47.61 21.62 12.07
C VAL A 404 49.01 21.17 11.64
N GLY A 405 49.37 19.90 11.88
CA GLY A 405 50.68 19.36 11.52
C GLY A 405 50.94 19.36 10.01
N ILE A 406 49.96 18.95 9.20
CA ILE A 406 50.10 18.93 7.74
C ILE A 406 50.16 20.35 7.17
N LEU A 407 49.33 21.28 7.67
CA LEU A 407 49.38 22.68 7.24
C LEU A 407 50.70 23.35 7.64
N ALA A 408 51.18 23.12 8.86
CA ALA A 408 52.48 23.64 9.30
C ALA A 408 53.63 23.09 8.44
N GLY A 409 53.60 21.80 8.09
CA GLY A 409 54.56 21.19 7.17
C GLY A 409 54.52 21.83 5.77
N ALA A 410 53.33 22.02 5.21
CA ALA A 410 53.15 22.70 3.93
C ALA A 410 53.68 24.13 3.95
N THR A 411 53.44 24.88 5.04
CA THR A 411 53.95 26.22 5.25
C THR A 411 55.48 26.27 5.34
N LEU A 412 56.11 25.35 6.09
CA LEU A 412 57.57 25.30 6.21
C LEU A 412 58.25 24.99 4.87
N ILE A 413 57.70 24.05 4.10
CA ILE A 413 58.19 23.73 2.75
C ILE A 413 57.99 24.95 1.83
N GLY A 414 56.83 25.60 1.90
CA GLY A 414 56.53 26.82 1.14
C GLY A 414 57.51 27.96 1.45
N MET A 415 57.84 28.18 2.73
CA MET A 415 58.82 29.19 3.15
C MET A 415 60.22 28.87 2.60
N GLY A 416 60.64 27.60 2.66
CA GLY A 416 61.89 27.15 2.07
C GLY A 416 61.94 27.39 0.56
N MET A 417 60.88 27.03 -0.17
CA MET A 417 60.79 27.27 -1.61
C MET A 417 60.81 28.75 -1.98
N ARG A 418 60.17 29.61 -1.17
CA ARG A 418 60.27 31.06 -1.36
C ARG A 418 61.71 31.56 -1.21
N GLN A 419 62.48 31.02 -0.26
CA GLN A 419 63.88 31.38 -0.07
C GLN A 419 64.77 30.97 -1.26
N TYR A 420 64.40 29.90 -1.97
CA TYR A 420 65.09 29.46 -3.19
C TYR A 420 64.56 30.09 -4.49
N GLY A 421 63.61 31.04 -4.41
CA GLY A 421 63.13 31.82 -5.54
C GLY A 421 62.08 31.13 -6.44
N PHE A 422 61.36 30.13 -5.92
CA PHE A 422 60.24 29.50 -6.64
C PHE A 422 59.04 30.45 -6.79
N LEU A 423 58.20 30.20 -7.79
CA LEU A 423 56.99 30.99 -8.05
C LEU A 423 55.90 30.68 -7.02
N ASP A 424 55.02 31.64 -6.75
CA ASP A 424 53.89 31.47 -5.81
C ASP A 424 52.94 30.33 -6.22
N ALA A 425 52.83 30.05 -7.53
CA ALA A 425 52.06 28.94 -8.06
C ALA A 425 52.55 27.57 -7.57
N ASP A 426 53.87 27.40 -7.39
CA ASP A 426 54.46 26.15 -6.90
C ASP A 426 54.15 25.93 -5.41
N ILE A 427 54.11 27.02 -4.64
CA ILE A 427 53.73 27.00 -3.23
C ILE A 427 52.25 26.63 -3.08
N ILE A 428 51.38 27.16 -3.94
CA ILE A 428 49.95 26.80 -3.98
C ILE A 428 49.76 25.29 -4.20
N MET A 429 50.54 24.69 -5.10
CA MET A 429 50.46 23.24 -5.36
C MET A 429 50.79 22.40 -4.11
N ILE A 430 51.70 22.85 -3.25
CA ILE A 430 52.03 22.17 -2.01
C ILE A 430 50.89 22.23 -1.00
N TYR A 431 50.21 23.37 -0.89
CA TYR A 431 49.02 23.48 -0.04
C TYR A 431 47.89 22.57 -0.55
N LEU A 432 47.68 22.49 -1.87
CA LEU A 432 46.71 21.56 -2.46
C LEU A 432 47.08 20.09 -2.19
N LEU A 433 48.37 19.75 -2.28
CA LEU A 433 48.86 18.41 -1.95
C LEU A 433 48.68 18.09 -0.46
N GLY A 434 48.94 19.04 0.44
CA GLY A 434 48.71 18.90 1.88
C GLY A 434 47.24 18.63 2.19
N ILE A 435 46.32 19.38 1.59
CA ILE A 435 44.87 19.16 1.75
C ILE A 435 44.46 17.78 1.21
N LEU A 436 45.04 17.33 0.10
CA LEU A 436 44.79 16.00 -0.46
C LEU A 436 45.21 14.90 0.53
N ILE A 437 46.42 15.00 1.09
CA ILE A 437 46.93 14.03 2.09
C ILE A 437 46.03 14.04 3.33
N LEU A 438 45.64 15.21 3.83
CA LEU A 438 44.74 15.34 4.97
C LEU A 438 43.36 14.73 4.70
N SER A 439 42.82 14.92 3.49
CA SER A 439 41.55 14.34 3.04
C SER A 439 41.61 12.81 2.97
N LEU A 440 42.76 12.25 2.62
CA LEU A 440 42.99 10.80 2.68
C LEU A 440 43.06 10.28 4.12
N TRP A 441 43.49 11.06 5.10
CA TRP A 441 43.70 10.52 6.46
C TRP A 441 42.55 10.82 7.42
N THR A 442 41.65 11.74 7.04
CA THR A 442 40.55 12.19 7.89
C THR A 442 39.22 11.57 7.45
N SER A 443 38.38 11.21 8.42
CA SER A 443 37.06 10.60 8.14
C SER A 443 35.92 11.62 8.12
N ARG A 444 36.12 12.80 8.72
CA ARG A 444 35.08 13.80 8.95
C ARG A 444 35.14 14.92 7.92
N ARG A 445 34.02 15.13 7.24
CA ARG A 445 33.86 16.15 6.19
C ARG A 445 34.14 17.57 6.69
N PHE A 446 33.80 17.88 7.95
CA PHE A 446 33.98 19.22 8.51
C PHE A 446 35.46 19.60 8.67
N VAL A 447 36.32 18.65 9.08
CA VAL A 447 37.77 18.87 9.27
C VAL A 447 38.47 19.15 7.93
N SER A 448 38.05 18.48 6.86
CA SER A 448 38.59 18.77 5.52
C SER A 448 38.18 20.15 5.00
N VAL A 449 36.99 20.62 5.37
CA VAL A 449 36.49 21.95 4.98
C VAL A 449 37.18 23.05 5.80
N SER A 450 37.39 22.85 7.11
CA SER A 450 38.15 23.81 7.93
C SER A 450 39.60 23.93 7.43
N ALA A 451 40.22 22.82 7.05
CA ALA A 451 41.59 22.81 6.55
C ALA A 451 41.73 23.56 5.22
N ALA A 452 40.74 23.41 4.33
CA ALA A 452 40.70 24.16 3.07
C ALA A 452 40.62 25.67 3.32
N LEU A 453 39.75 26.10 4.25
CA LEU A 453 39.65 27.52 4.61
C LEU A 453 40.92 28.05 5.28
N ALA A 454 41.48 27.28 6.21
CA ALA A 454 42.71 27.62 6.91
C ALA A 454 43.91 27.71 5.95
N SER A 455 44.00 26.82 4.97
CA SER A 455 45.06 26.82 3.96
C SER A 455 45.08 28.09 3.12
N VAL A 456 43.91 28.55 2.66
CA VAL A 456 43.74 29.78 1.88
C VAL A 456 44.13 31.00 2.71
N LEU A 457 43.66 31.06 3.97
CA LEU A 457 43.99 32.16 4.88
C LEU A 457 45.49 32.20 5.24
N LEU A 458 46.11 31.04 5.46
CA LEU A 458 47.54 30.94 5.75
C LEU A 458 48.39 31.33 4.53
N PHE A 459 47.96 30.96 3.33
CA PHE A 459 48.65 31.36 2.11
C PHE A 459 48.58 32.87 1.90
N ASP A 460 47.38 33.46 2.04
CA ASP A 460 47.18 34.92 1.95
C ASP A 460 48.06 35.68 2.94
N LEU A 461 48.09 35.24 4.20
CA LEU A 461 48.84 35.92 5.25
C LEU A 461 50.36 35.87 5.06
N LEU A 462 50.91 34.77 4.54
CA LEU A 462 52.35 34.49 4.57
C LEU A 462 53.06 34.60 3.22
N PHE A 463 52.32 34.53 2.11
CA PHE A 463 52.91 34.45 0.77
C PHE A 463 52.39 35.52 -0.20
N VAL A 464 51.29 36.22 0.11
CA VAL A 464 50.77 37.32 -0.72
C VAL A 464 51.24 38.66 -0.16
N ASP A 465 51.85 39.48 -1.00
CA ASP A 465 52.28 40.82 -0.59
C ASP A 465 51.08 41.79 -0.53
N PRO A 466 50.96 42.67 0.50
CA PRO A 466 51.86 42.83 1.64
C PRO A 466 51.70 41.72 2.69
N LEU A 467 52.83 41.14 3.11
CA LEU A 467 52.87 40.06 4.09
C LEU A 467 52.25 40.48 5.43
N TYR A 468 51.63 39.51 6.10
CA TYR A 468 50.95 39.67 7.39
C TYR A 468 49.73 40.59 7.36
N SER A 469 49.11 40.78 6.19
CA SER A 469 47.91 41.58 6.01
C SER A 469 46.88 40.83 5.16
N PHE A 470 45.61 40.85 5.56
CA PHE A 470 44.49 40.31 4.77
C PHE A 470 43.98 41.31 3.71
N ALA A 471 44.86 42.18 3.22
CA ALA A 471 44.48 43.20 2.26
C ALA A 471 44.33 42.57 0.87
N ILE A 472 43.10 42.16 0.53
CA ILE A 472 42.69 41.60 -0.78
C ILE A 472 42.68 42.70 -1.86
N HIS A 473 43.80 43.42 -2.03
CA HIS A 473 43.93 44.61 -2.86
C HIS A 473 44.99 44.51 -3.96
N LEU A 474 45.40 43.30 -4.36
CA LEU A 474 46.10 43.11 -5.63
C LEU A 474 45.28 42.25 -6.61
N LYS A 475 45.11 42.78 -7.84
CA LYS A 475 44.32 42.24 -8.96
C LYS A 475 44.85 40.90 -9.55
N GLY A 476 45.57 40.07 -8.80
CA GLY A 476 46.20 38.84 -9.29
C GLY A 476 45.74 37.53 -8.62
N TYR A 477 45.40 37.55 -7.32
CA TYR A 477 45.25 36.30 -6.54
C TYR A 477 43.81 35.89 -6.24
N THR A 478 42.82 36.76 -6.52
CA THR A 478 41.39 36.46 -6.26
C THR A 478 40.89 35.23 -7.02
N ALA A 479 41.28 35.09 -8.28
CA ALA A 479 40.96 33.92 -9.09
C ALA A 479 41.61 32.64 -8.53
N THR A 480 42.85 32.74 -8.09
CA THR A 480 43.63 31.63 -7.51
C THR A 480 42.99 31.09 -6.23
N PHE A 481 42.57 31.98 -5.33
CA PHE A 481 41.86 31.58 -4.11
C PHE A 481 40.53 30.88 -4.39
N LEU A 482 39.77 31.39 -5.36
CA LEU A 482 38.50 30.78 -5.76
C LEU A 482 38.71 29.40 -6.38
N ILE A 483 39.74 29.23 -7.20
CA ILE A 483 40.10 27.93 -7.80
C ILE A 483 40.58 26.94 -6.72
N MET A 484 41.42 27.36 -5.78
CA MET A 484 41.88 26.51 -4.67
C MET A 484 40.70 26.06 -3.78
N LEU A 485 39.77 26.95 -3.49
CA LEU A 485 38.55 26.64 -2.73
C LEU A 485 37.68 25.63 -3.50
N LEU A 486 37.45 25.84 -4.80
CA LEU A 486 36.68 24.90 -5.62
C LEU A 486 37.37 23.53 -5.71
N PHE A 487 38.68 23.51 -5.91
CA PHE A 487 39.45 22.28 -6.05
C PHE A 487 39.44 21.45 -4.75
N SER A 488 39.61 22.10 -3.60
CA SER A 488 39.52 21.43 -2.29
C SER A 488 38.11 20.89 -1.98
N LEU A 489 37.05 21.59 -2.36
CA LEU A 489 35.66 21.11 -2.23
C LEU A 489 35.38 19.91 -3.14
N ILE A 490 35.90 19.93 -4.38
CA ILE A 490 35.79 18.82 -5.33
C ILE A 490 36.53 17.59 -4.80
N ILE A 491 37.79 17.74 -4.36
CA ILE A 491 38.56 16.64 -3.78
C ILE A 491 37.88 16.05 -2.53
N SER A 492 37.35 16.91 -1.64
CA SER A 492 36.61 16.46 -0.46
C SER A 492 35.35 15.65 -0.81
N THR A 493 34.63 16.04 -1.87
CA THR A 493 33.42 15.34 -2.30
C THR A 493 33.73 13.99 -2.94
N ILE A 494 34.74 13.90 -3.81
CA ILE A 494 35.14 12.65 -4.49
C ILE A 494 35.62 11.60 -3.48
N ILE A 495 36.53 11.98 -2.57
CA ILE A 495 37.12 11.05 -1.58
C ILE A 495 36.08 10.58 -0.56
N SER A 496 35.22 11.48 -0.07
CA SER A 496 34.19 11.12 0.92
C SER A 496 33.12 10.19 0.33
N THR A 497 32.75 10.38 -0.93
CA THR A 497 31.74 9.55 -1.60
C THR A 497 32.30 8.17 -1.95
N GLY A 498 33.54 8.09 -2.43
CA GLY A 498 34.19 6.80 -2.76
C GLY A 498 34.33 5.85 -1.56
N ARG A 499 34.64 6.38 -0.37
CA ARG A 499 34.75 5.56 0.87
C ARG A 499 33.42 5.00 1.34
N LYS A 500 32.36 5.80 1.21
CA LYS A 500 31.01 5.35 1.57
C LYS A 500 30.57 4.21 0.67
N GLN A 501 30.84 4.32 -0.63
CA GLN A 501 30.54 3.28 -1.61
C GLN A 501 31.34 1.99 -1.37
N ALA A 502 32.63 2.09 -1.03
CA ALA A 502 33.49 0.94 -0.76
C ALA A 502 33.05 0.16 0.49
N ARG A 503 32.71 0.84 1.59
CA ARG A 503 32.26 0.19 2.84
C ARG A 503 30.93 -0.54 2.67
N GLU A 504 29.99 0.07 1.95
CA GLU A 504 28.70 -0.58 1.66
C GLU A 504 28.88 -1.79 0.72
N SER A 505 29.77 -1.69 -0.27
CA SER A 505 30.13 -2.82 -1.14
C SER A 505 30.75 -3.98 -0.35
N THR A 506 31.67 -3.72 0.59
CA THR A 506 32.28 -4.80 1.41
C THR A 506 31.24 -5.52 2.28
N LYS A 507 30.30 -4.80 2.89
CA LYS A 507 29.20 -5.41 3.66
C LYS A 507 28.30 -6.27 2.77
N GLN A 508 27.99 -5.80 1.56
CA GLN A 508 27.19 -6.55 0.59
C GLN A 508 27.92 -7.79 0.08
N MET A 509 29.23 -7.71 -0.19
CA MET A 509 30.07 -8.84 -0.58
C MET A 509 30.12 -9.89 0.53
N TYR A 510 30.36 -9.49 1.78
CA TYR A 510 30.37 -10.40 2.92
C TYR A 510 29.02 -11.10 3.12
N ARG A 511 27.91 -10.33 3.04
CA ARG A 511 26.55 -10.88 3.12
C ARG A 511 26.27 -11.89 2.00
N THR A 512 26.64 -11.55 0.77
CA THR A 512 26.40 -12.41 -0.41
C THR A 512 27.23 -13.68 -0.33
N GLN A 513 28.49 -13.59 0.07
CA GLN A 513 29.37 -14.74 0.22
C GLN A 513 28.88 -15.70 1.31
N LEU A 514 28.43 -15.16 2.45
CA LEU A 514 27.92 -15.96 3.57
C LEU A 514 26.61 -16.68 3.22
N LEU A 515 25.71 -16.03 2.46
CA LEU A 515 24.51 -16.65 1.92
C LEU A 515 24.82 -17.72 0.86
N LEU A 516 25.75 -17.46 -0.07
CA LEU A 516 26.12 -18.41 -1.11
C LEU A 516 26.84 -19.64 -0.56
N ASP A 517 27.71 -19.48 0.44
CA ASP A 517 28.39 -20.62 1.09
C ASP A 517 27.38 -21.48 1.86
N ASN A 518 26.47 -20.84 2.61
CA ASN A 518 25.36 -21.52 3.28
C ASN A 518 24.50 -22.32 2.30
N SER A 519 24.12 -21.69 1.18
CA SER A 519 23.32 -22.32 0.13
C SER A 519 23.95 -23.54 -0.52
N ARG A 520 25.28 -23.51 -0.72
CA ARG A 520 26.01 -24.64 -1.30
C ARG A 520 26.12 -25.80 -0.33
N ARG A 521 26.31 -25.53 0.97
CA ARG A 521 26.40 -26.56 2.01
C ARG A 521 25.05 -27.22 2.26
N MET A 522 23.98 -26.43 2.42
CA MET A 522 22.63 -26.94 2.65
C MET A 522 22.10 -27.80 1.49
N ARG A 523 22.46 -27.48 0.24
CA ARG A 523 22.07 -28.28 -0.94
C ARG A 523 22.64 -29.69 -0.97
N ARG A 524 23.76 -29.96 -0.29
CA ARG A 524 24.42 -31.27 -0.25
C ARG A 524 23.91 -32.18 0.88
N VAL A 525 22.94 -31.71 1.64
CA VAL A 525 22.39 -32.45 2.77
C VAL A 525 21.14 -33.21 2.36
N ASP A 526 21.16 -34.53 2.59
CA ASP A 526 20.07 -35.42 2.21
C ASP A 526 19.25 -35.92 3.41
N THR A 527 19.60 -35.50 4.63
CA THR A 527 18.90 -35.91 5.86
C THR A 527 18.49 -34.71 6.72
N VAL A 528 17.31 -34.79 7.34
CA VAL A 528 16.80 -33.76 8.26
C VAL A 528 17.78 -33.50 9.41
N LYS A 529 18.37 -34.56 9.99
CA LYS A 529 19.37 -34.42 11.06
C LYS A 529 20.63 -33.71 10.59
N GLY A 530 21.11 -34.01 9.38
CA GLY A 530 22.24 -33.30 8.77
C GLY A 530 21.94 -31.81 8.54
N LEU A 531 20.69 -31.49 8.18
CA LEU A 531 20.28 -30.12 7.88
C LEU A 531 20.26 -29.27 9.15
N LEU A 532 19.71 -29.83 10.24
CA LEU A 532 19.74 -29.18 11.56
C LEU A 532 21.17 -28.97 12.05
N LEU A 533 22.06 -29.97 11.86
CA LEU A 533 23.46 -29.86 12.25
C LEU A 533 24.18 -28.74 11.49
N GLU A 534 24.04 -28.67 10.16
CA GLU A 534 24.69 -27.64 9.36
C GLU A 534 24.13 -26.24 9.69
N LEU A 535 22.79 -26.10 9.77
CA LEU A 535 22.14 -24.84 10.11
C LEU A 535 22.57 -24.34 11.50
N SER A 536 22.59 -25.24 12.50
CA SER A 536 23.04 -24.89 13.85
C SER A 536 24.50 -24.44 13.87
N GLY A 537 25.38 -25.11 13.12
CA GLY A 537 26.80 -24.78 13.05
C GLY A 537 27.06 -23.39 12.47
N GLN A 538 26.25 -22.96 11.49
CA GLN A 538 26.36 -21.61 10.92
C GLN A 538 25.87 -20.54 11.90
N ILE A 539 24.76 -20.78 12.58
CA ILE A 539 24.20 -19.84 13.56
C ILE A 539 25.14 -19.70 14.76
N LEU A 540 25.71 -20.82 15.22
CA LEU A 540 26.73 -20.83 16.27
C LEU A 540 27.99 -20.06 15.87
N LYS A 541 28.47 -20.20 14.63
CA LYS A 541 29.60 -19.39 14.13
C LYS A 541 29.28 -17.90 14.02
N LEU A 542 28.05 -17.57 13.65
CA LEU A 542 27.61 -16.19 13.46
C LEU A 542 27.43 -15.45 14.79
N MET A 543 26.90 -16.14 15.80
CA MET A 543 26.37 -15.49 17.00
C MET A 543 26.84 -16.09 18.33
N ASP A 544 27.43 -17.29 18.32
CA ASP A 544 27.80 -18.09 19.50
C ASP A 544 26.66 -18.21 20.54
N LEU A 545 25.43 -18.40 20.07
CA LEU A 545 24.24 -18.58 20.91
C LEU A 545 23.70 -20.01 20.86
N PRO A 546 23.13 -20.54 21.97
CA PRO A 546 22.55 -21.87 21.97
C PRO A 546 21.33 -21.95 21.06
N VAL A 547 21.26 -22.99 20.23
CA VAL A 547 20.19 -23.19 19.25
C VAL A 547 19.45 -24.49 19.55
N VAL A 548 18.12 -24.45 19.44
CA VAL A 548 17.24 -25.60 19.65
C VAL A 548 16.29 -25.75 18.46
N PHE A 549 15.98 -26.98 18.06
CA PHE A 549 15.03 -27.23 16.98
C PHE A 549 13.93 -28.20 17.38
N PHE A 550 12.74 -27.92 16.86
CA PHE A 550 11.57 -28.77 16.94
C PHE A 550 11.11 -29.10 15.52
N THR A 551 11.18 -30.36 15.13
CA THR A 551 10.74 -30.82 13.81
C THR A 551 9.27 -31.24 13.84
N ILE A 552 8.52 -31.03 12.77
CA ILE A 552 7.11 -31.42 12.67
C ILE A 552 7.01 -32.63 11.75
N GLN A 553 6.57 -33.77 12.27
CA GLN A 553 6.32 -35.00 11.52
C GLN A 553 4.88 -35.46 11.78
N GLU A 554 4.09 -35.69 10.74
CA GLU A 554 2.69 -36.17 10.86
C GLU A 554 1.86 -35.38 11.90
N GLU A 555 1.95 -34.04 11.84
CA GLU A 555 1.27 -33.11 12.77
C GLU A 555 1.70 -33.20 14.24
N LYS A 556 2.70 -34.02 14.57
CA LYS A 556 3.30 -34.10 15.89
C LYS A 556 4.68 -33.44 15.92
N MET A 557 4.94 -32.70 17.00
CA MET A 557 6.23 -32.07 17.23
C MET A 557 7.22 -33.08 17.83
N ALA A 558 8.34 -33.28 17.14
CA ALA A 558 9.46 -34.11 17.57
C ALA A 558 10.69 -33.24 17.91
N GLY A 559 11.37 -33.57 18.99
CA GLY A 559 12.48 -32.77 19.55
C GLY A 559 12.41 -32.74 21.09
N PRO A 560 13.20 -31.86 21.75
CA PRO A 560 14.07 -30.84 21.17
C PRO A 560 15.42 -31.41 20.68
N TRP A 561 15.87 -30.93 19.53
CA TRP A 561 17.26 -31.12 19.07
C TRP A 561 18.12 -29.99 19.62
N LEU A 562 19.12 -30.32 20.43
CA LEU A 562 19.87 -29.35 21.24
C LEU A 562 21.29 -29.13 20.67
N PHE A 563 21.62 -27.88 20.37
CA PHE A 563 22.93 -27.45 19.86
C PHE A 563 23.50 -26.36 20.79
N PRO A 564 24.27 -26.74 21.82
CA PRO A 564 24.83 -25.80 22.78
C PRO A 564 25.94 -24.95 22.15
N ARG A 565 26.15 -23.75 22.71
CA ARG A 565 27.25 -22.86 22.33
C ARG A 565 28.58 -23.31 22.93
N THR A 566 29.66 -22.66 22.51
CA THR A 566 31.00 -22.92 23.02
C THR A 566 31.04 -22.70 24.54
N GLY A 567 31.45 -23.72 25.29
CA GLY A 567 31.51 -23.67 26.76
C GLY A 567 30.21 -23.99 27.50
N MET A 568 29.14 -24.42 26.81
CA MET A 568 27.90 -24.90 27.42
C MET A 568 27.70 -26.41 27.17
N THR A 569 27.20 -27.14 28.17
CA THR A 569 26.85 -28.56 28.04
C THR A 569 25.43 -28.75 27.49
N LYS A 570 25.16 -29.91 26.86
CA LYS A 570 23.80 -30.25 26.39
C LYS A 570 22.78 -30.33 27.52
N GLU A 571 23.20 -30.69 28.72
CA GLU A 571 22.34 -30.82 29.89
C GLU A 571 21.89 -29.46 30.43
N GLU A 572 22.78 -28.46 30.43
CA GLU A 572 22.45 -27.08 30.78
C GLU A 572 21.44 -26.49 29.80
N LEU A 573 21.66 -26.67 28.50
CA LEU A 573 20.71 -26.23 27.48
C LEU A 573 19.35 -26.94 27.62
N ARG A 574 19.35 -28.23 27.97
CA ARG A 574 18.11 -28.99 28.20
C ARG A 574 17.31 -28.43 29.37
N LYS A 575 17.96 -27.98 30.44
CA LYS A 575 17.27 -27.33 31.58
C LYS A 575 16.64 -25.99 31.22
N MET A 576 17.16 -25.30 30.21
CA MET A 576 16.60 -24.03 29.74
C MET A 576 15.34 -24.20 28.89
N VAL A 577 15.19 -25.34 28.20
CA VAL A 577 14.02 -25.69 27.38
C VAL A 577 13.00 -26.47 28.22
N ASP A 578 12.16 -25.74 28.94
CA ASP A 578 11.06 -26.31 29.73
C ASP A 578 9.77 -26.50 28.90
N ASP A 579 8.70 -26.98 29.55
CA ASP A 579 7.41 -27.19 28.88
C ASP A 579 6.78 -25.88 28.38
N GLN A 580 7.12 -24.75 28.99
CA GLN A 580 6.67 -23.42 28.54
C GLN A 580 7.36 -23.04 27.22
N GLU A 581 8.66 -23.26 27.12
CA GLU A 581 9.42 -23.09 25.87
C GLU A 581 8.88 -23.99 24.75
N ARG A 582 8.52 -25.24 25.06
CA ARG A 582 7.87 -26.14 24.10
C ARG A 582 6.51 -25.63 23.64
N ALA A 583 5.67 -25.13 24.54
CA ALA A 583 4.38 -24.54 24.19
C ALA A 583 4.53 -23.31 23.28
N VAL A 584 5.57 -22.49 23.49
CA VAL A 584 5.88 -21.37 22.59
C VAL A 584 6.25 -21.88 21.19
N ALA A 585 7.07 -22.94 21.11
CA ALA A 585 7.42 -23.56 19.82
C ALA A 585 6.17 -24.12 19.10
N GLU A 586 5.25 -24.77 19.81
CA GLU A 586 3.98 -25.26 19.26
C GLU A 586 3.09 -24.11 18.75
N TRP A 587 3.03 -23.00 19.48
CA TRP A 587 2.34 -21.80 19.00
C TRP A 587 2.95 -21.26 17.70
N VAL A 588 4.28 -21.22 17.60
CA VAL A 588 4.99 -20.78 16.39
C VAL A 588 4.75 -21.73 15.22
N ALA A 589 4.71 -23.03 15.47
CA ALA A 589 4.41 -24.05 14.47
C ALA A 589 3.01 -23.84 13.87
N ALA A 590 2.00 -23.65 14.72
CA ALA A 590 0.60 -23.47 14.32
C ALA A 590 0.33 -22.13 13.62
N ASN A 591 0.93 -21.04 14.11
CA ASN A 591 0.66 -19.69 13.61
C ASN A 591 1.61 -19.25 12.48
N GLY A 592 2.72 -19.97 12.28
CA GLY A 592 3.75 -19.62 11.31
C GLY A 592 4.34 -18.22 11.52
N LYS A 593 4.38 -17.73 12.75
CA LYS A 593 4.87 -16.39 13.14
C LYS A 593 5.90 -16.53 14.26
N ARG A 594 6.89 -15.62 14.30
CA ARG A 594 7.88 -15.58 15.39
C ARG A 594 7.24 -15.30 16.76
N ALA A 595 7.77 -15.87 17.82
CA ALA A 595 7.35 -15.63 19.20
C ALA A 595 8.53 -15.83 20.17
N GLY A 596 8.34 -15.51 21.45
CA GLY A 596 9.34 -15.71 22.50
C GLY A 596 10.07 -14.43 22.90
N CYS A 597 11.27 -14.59 23.48
CA CYS A 597 12.10 -13.50 23.98
C CYS A 597 12.31 -12.41 22.90
N CYS A 598 12.29 -11.14 23.31
CA CYS A 598 12.42 -9.97 22.42
C CYS A 598 11.32 -9.86 21.33
N THR A 599 10.17 -10.51 21.53
CA THR A 599 8.99 -10.36 20.66
C THR A 599 7.74 -9.94 21.44
N HIS A 600 6.70 -9.46 20.74
CA HIS A 600 5.43 -9.09 21.37
C HIS A 600 4.53 -10.29 21.71
N THR A 601 4.86 -11.48 21.20
CA THR A 601 4.05 -12.69 21.37
C THR A 601 4.79 -13.65 22.27
N LEU A 602 4.23 -13.93 23.45
CA LEU A 602 4.86 -14.80 24.46
C LEU A 602 6.28 -14.31 24.90
N PRO A 603 6.45 -13.03 25.30
CA PRO A 603 7.76 -12.45 25.65
C PRO A 603 8.43 -13.08 26.88
N GLY A 604 7.67 -13.84 27.67
CA GLY A 604 8.17 -14.51 28.87
C GLY A 604 9.08 -15.70 28.61
N ALA A 605 9.18 -16.17 27.36
CA ALA A 605 10.08 -17.24 26.98
C ALA A 605 11.57 -16.81 27.07
N LYS A 606 12.45 -17.77 27.26
CA LYS A 606 13.91 -17.60 27.34
C LYS A 606 14.54 -17.60 25.94
N ALA A 607 13.91 -18.24 24.97
CA ALA A 607 14.35 -18.27 23.58
C ALA A 607 13.46 -17.45 22.66
N MET A 608 14.04 -16.97 21.56
CA MET A 608 13.29 -16.46 20.40
C MET A 608 13.06 -17.60 19.41
N TYR A 609 11.80 -17.85 19.07
CA TYR A 609 11.36 -18.93 18.19
C TYR A 609 10.95 -18.42 16.81
N LEU A 610 11.46 -19.09 15.78
CA LEU A 610 11.28 -18.77 14.36
C LEU A 610 10.80 -20.00 13.58
N PRO A 611 9.73 -19.86 12.77
CA PRO A 611 9.23 -20.97 11.97
C PRO A 611 10.12 -21.21 10.75
N ILE A 612 10.47 -22.46 10.50
CA ILE A 612 11.07 -22.94 9.26
C ILE A 612 9.92 -23.40 8.36
N LYS A 613 9.48 -22.53 7.44
CA LYS A 613 8.27 -22.73 6.65
C LYS A 613 8.41 -22.32 5.19
N THR A 614 7.63 -22.94 4.31
CA THR A 614 7.32 -22.43 2.97
C THR A 614 5.97 -21.70 2.98
N SER A 615 5.46 -21.25 1.82
CA SER A 615 4.13 -20.63 1.71
C SER A 615 3.00 -21.53 2.22
N ASP A 616 3.19 -22.84 2.11
CA ASP A 616 2.09 -23.82 2.24
C ASP A 616 2.20 -24.66 3.53
N LYS A 617 3.39 -24.79 4.13
CA LYS A 617 3.62 -25.69 5.29
C LYS A 617 4.77 -25.22 6.18
N THR A 618 4.62 -25.43 7.50
CA THR A 618 5.71 -25.31 8.49
C THR A 618 6.35 -26.67 8.71
N TYR A 619 7.67 -26.78 8.55
CA TYR A 619 8.42 -28.03 8.67
C TYR A 619 9.09 -28.21 10.03
N ALA A 620 9.55 -27.10 10.61
CA ALA A 620 10.23 -27.10 11.90
C ALA A 620 10.14 -25.71 12.54
N VAL A 621 10.53 -25.62 13.81
CA VAL A 621 10.67 -24.39 14.57
C VAL A 621 12.08 -24.34 15.15
N MET A 622 12.76 -23.22 14.96
CA MET A 622 14.09 -22.96 15.50
C MET A 622 13.98 -21.98 16.67
N GLY A 623 14.52 -22.35 17.82
CA GLY A 623 14.68 -21.48 18.99
C GLY A 623 16.14 -21.06 19.16
N ILE A 624 16.35 -19.79 19.47
CA ILE A 624 17.66 -19.25 19.85
C ILE A 624 17.55 -18.74 21.28
N VAL A 625 18.32 -19.33 22.20
CA VAL A 625 18.30 -18.92 23.61
C VAL A 625 19.04 -17.59 23.73
N LEU A 626 18.33 -16.55 24.16
CA LEU A 626 18.90 -15.22 24.33
C LEU A 626 19.33 -15.06 25.79
N GLU A 627 20.56 -15.47 26.10
CA GLU A 627 21.18 -15.21 27.39
C GLU A 627 21.13 -13.70 27.70
N GLU A 628 20.75 -13.33 28.92
CA GLU A 628 20.55 -11.93 29.36
C GLU A 628 19.49 -11.13 28.58
N ARG A 629 18.64 -11.79 27.78
CA ARG A 629 17.63 -11.14 26.91
C ARG A 629 18.23 -10.12 25.94
N ARG A 630 19.48 -10.34 25.53
CA ARG A 630 20.17 -9.51 24.54
C ARG A 630 19.43 -9.56 23.19
N GLU A 631 19.19 -8.39 22.60
CA GLU A 631 18.60 -8.31 21.26
C GLU A 631 19.62 -8.71 20.17
N ILE A 632 19.12 -9.43 19.16
CA ILE A 632 19.91 -9.78 17.97
C ILE A 632 20.02 -8.52 17.08
N PRO A 633 21.24 -8.09 16.71
CA PRO A 633 21.36 -6.92 15.83
C PRO A 633 20.79 -7.20 14.43
N ALA A 634 20.35 -6.13 13.76
CA ALA A 634 19.52 -6.24 12.55
C ALA A 634 20.21 -6.96 11.38
N PHE A 635 21.53 -6.85 11.27
CA PHE A 635 22.32 -7.52 10.25
C PHE A 635 22.27 -9.04 10.41
N GLU A 636 22.54 -9.53 11.63
CA GLU A 636 22.52 -10.93 12.02
C GLU A 636 21.11 -11.51 11.91
N TYR A 637 20.09 -10.75 12.33
CA TYR A 637 18.69 -11.19 12.20
C TYR A 637 18.26 -11.36 10.72
N GLY A 638 18.67 -10.44 9.85
CA GLY A 638 18.38 -10.51 8.42
C GLY A 638 19.03 -11.73 7.74
N LEU A 639 20.27 -12.03 8.11
CA LEU A 639 20.98 -13.22 7.64
C LEU A 639 20.33 -14.51 8.15
N LEU A 640 19.98 -14.53 9.44
CA LEU A 640 19.34 -15.66 10.09
C LEU A 640 17.98 -16.00 9.46
N THR A 641 17.17 -14.98 9.16
CA THR A 641 15.87 -15.17 8.47
C THR A 641 16.07 -15.76 7.08
N ALA A 642 17.09 -15.32 6.34
CA ALA A 642 17.42 -15.87 5.02
C ALA A 642 17.87 -17.34 5.11
N MET A 643 18.72 -17.69 6.08
CA MET A 643 19.16 -19.07 6.33
C MET A 643 17.99 -20.00 6.69
N VAL A 644 17.04 -19.53 7.51
CA VAL A 644 15.83 -20.27 7.88
C VAL A 644 14.93 -20.54 6.67
N ASN A 645 14.71 -19.53 5.82
CA ASN A 645 13.91 -19.69 4.60
C ASN A 645 14.55 -20.68 3.62
N GLU A 646 15.88 -20.62 3.48
CA GLU A 646 16.61 -21.58 2.66
C GLU A 646 16.52 -23.01 3.23
N ALA A 647 16.68 -23.17 4.54
CA ALA A 647 16.50 -24.46 5.20
C ALA A 647 15.09 -25.01 4.95
N ALA A 648 14.04 -24.18 4.92
CA ALA A 648 12.68 -24.62 4.62
C ALA A 648 12.53 -25.24 3.23
N LEU A 649 13.25 -24.73 2.22
CA LEU A 649 13.27 -25.30 0.87
C LEU A 649 13.97 -26.66 0.85
N VAL A 650 15.06 -26.81 1.60
CA VAL A 650 15.78 -28.09 1.71
C VAL A 650 14.95 -29.12 2.49
N PHE A 651 14.25 -28.70 3.55
CA PHE A 651 13.25 -29.53 4.25
C PHE A 651 12.18 -30.06 3.30
N ALA A 652 11.60 -29.20 2.47
CA ALA A 652 10.61 -29.58 1.48
C ALA A 652 11.15 -30.61 0.48
N ARG A 653 12.40 -30.44 0.03
CA ARG A 653 13.07 -31.39 -0.87
C ARG A 653 13.25 -32.77 -0.22
N ILE A 654 13.87 -32.82 0.97
CA ILE A 654 14.18 -34.07 1.68
C ILE A 654 12.90 -34.87 1.99
N LEU A 655 11.81 -34.20 2.37
CA LEU A 655 10.54 -34.88 2.65
C LEU A 655 9.89 -35.42 1.38
N LYS A 656 9.92 -34.65 0.27
CA LYS A 656 9.39 -35.08 -1.02
C LYS A 656 10.14 -36.28 -1.62
N GLU A 657 11.44 -36.40 -1.35
CA GLU A 657 12.26 -37.57 -1.75
C GLU A 657 11.96 -38.82 -0.92
N LYS A 658 11.41 -38.68 0.30
CA LYS A 658 10.97 -39.82 1.13
C LYS A 658 9.57 -40.34 0.80
N GLU A 659 8.74 -39.51 0.17
CA GLU A 659 7.38 -39.86 -0.27
C GLU A 659 7.36 -40.56 -1.64
N LYS A 660 8.46 -40.51 -2.39
CA LYS A 660 8.70 -41.27 -3.62
C LYS A 660 9.41 -42.58 -3.31
#